data_AF-A0A1S3YYD3-F1
#
_entry.id   AF-A0A1S3YYD3-F1
#
_cell.length_a   1.000
_cell.length_b   1.000
_cell.length_c   1.000
_cell.angle_alpha   90.00
_cell.angle_beta   90.00
_cell.angle_gamma   90.00
#
_symmetry.space_group_name_H-M   'P 1'
#
loop_
_entity.id
_entity.type
_entity.pdbx_description
1 polymer ?
#
loop_
_entity_poly.entity_id
_entity_poly.type
_entity_poly.pdbx_seq_one_letter_code
_entity_poly.pdbx_strand_id
1 'polypeptide(L)'
;MARVYDNWERLVRATLRREQLRQTGPGHARKPSGIAGSVPDSLQRTTNINAILQAADEIQDEDPNVARILCEQAYSMAQSLDPNSDGRGVLQFKTGLMSVIKQKLAKKEGARIDRNRDIERLWDFYQQYKRRHKVDDIQREEQKWRESGAVSANLGELGLRFSEMRKVFATLRAVVEVMESLSKDAAPDGVGRLIIEELRRIKKSDATLSGELAPYNIVPLEAPSLTNAIGFFPEVRGAISALKYTEQFPQLPADFEIPGQRDMDMFDLLEYVFGFQKDNISNQRENVILIVANAQSRLGIPVEPDPKIDEKVITEVFLKVLDNYIKWCRYLRIRLVWNKLEAINRDRKLFLVSLYFCIWGEAANVRFLPECICYIFHHMARELDAILDHGEASPAASCVGENQSVSFLEQIIRPIYDTIVAEAARNNNGKAAHSKWRNYDDFNEYFWSPACFELGWPLKKDSSFLRKPAKKGKRTGKSTFVEHRTFLHLYRSFHRLWIFLVVMFQALTIIAFSHNKINLDTFKKLLSVAPTFAAMNFIESCLDVLLMFGAYSTARGMAISRIVIRFFWTGVSSAFAIYVYLKLLEERNTNKDPFYFRLYILVLGVYAGIRIVFALLTKLPACHTLSEMSDQSFFQFFKWIYQERYFVGRGLVEKTTDYLRYLLYWLVIFACKFTFAYFLQIKPLVGPTQIILDLPSLQYSWHDFISKKNNNVLTIVSLWAPVIAIYLMDIHIWYTLLSAIVGGVMGARARLGEIRSIEMVHKRFESFPEAFVKNLVSPQTKRIPIDSQSSQTSQDNNKTDAALFSPFWNEIIKSLREEDYVSNREMDLLSMPSNTGSLRLVQWPLFLLCSKILLAIDLALDCKDTQGDLWTRICRDEYMAYAVQECYYSIEKILYSLVDGEGRLWVERIYREVNSSIMEGSLVITLSLKKLPVVLSRFTALTGLLIRNETPELSKGAAKAMYDLYEVVTHDLLSSDLREQLDTWNILARARNEGRLFSRVEWPRDPEIKEQVKRLHLLLTVKDSAANIPKNLEARRRLEFFTNSLFMDMPPAKPVSEMMPFCVFTPYYSETVLYSSSDLRVENEDGISTLFYLQKIFPAVETFLLVDLLPLGF
;
A
#
# COMPACT_ATOMS: atom_id res chain seq x y z
N MET A 1 23.94 47.80 29.40
CA MET A 1 22.79 46.92 29.69
C MET A 1 21.55 47.35 28.91
N ALA A 2 21.01 48.57 29.09
CA ALA A 2 19.83 49.06 28.35
C ALA A 2 19.97 48.97 26.81
N ARG A 3 21.12 49.39 26.26
CA ARG A 3 21.41 49.34 24.81
C ARG A 3 21.44 47.92 24.21
N VAL A 4 21.76 46.90 25.00
CA VAL A 4 21.79 45.50 24.55
C VAL A 4 20.38 44.92 24.59
N TYR A 5 19.59 45.30 25.60
CA TYR A 5 18.20 44.92 25.73
C TYR A 5 17.35 45.54 24.60
N ASP A 6 17.54 46.83 24.29
CA ASP A 6 16.84 47.51 23.19
C ASP A 6 17.21 46.94 21.81
N ASN A 7 18.49 46.56 21.62
CA ASN A 7 18.93 45.93 20.37
C ASN A 7 18.38 44.51 20.22
N TRP A 8 18.32 43.74 21.32
CA TRP A 8 17.71 42.42 21.33
C TRP A 8 16.21 42.49 21.09
N GLU A 9 15.52 43.43 21.72
CA GLU A 9 14.09 43.65 21.56
C GLU A 9 13.74 44.14 20.15
N ARG A 10 14.59 44.95 19.52
CA ARG A 10 14.51 45.28 18.08
C ARG A 10 14.71 44.06 17.20
N LEU A 11 15.66 43.19 17.53
CA LEU A 11 15.97 41.98 16.74
C LEU A 11 14.81 40.98 16.79
N VAL A 12 14.22 40.79 17.96
CA VAL A 12 13.05 39.93 18.19
C VAL A 12 11.79 40.51 17.51
N ARG A 13 11.56 41.82 17.57
CA ARG A 13 10.46 42.46 16.83
C ARG A 13 10.67 42.40 15.31
N ALA A 14 11.91 42.49 14.84
CA ALA A 14 12.24 42.39 13.41
C ALA A 14 12.04 40.96 12.89
N THR A 15 12.39 39.94 13.67
CA THR A 15 12.16 38.52 13.32
C THR A 15 10.67 38.19 13.32
N LEU A 16 9.92 38.61 14.34
CA LEU A 16 8.46 38.42 14.39
C LEU A 16 7.71 39.15 13.26
N ARG A 17 8.11 40.38 12.89
CA ARG A 17 7.53 41.09 11.72
C ARG A 17 7.90 40.43 10.39
N ARG A 18 9.11 39.87 10.28
CA ARG A 18 9.59 39.17 9.08
C ARG A 18 8.87 37.84 8.87
N GLU A 19 8.44 37.18 9.94
CA GLU A 19 7.57 36.00 9.89
C GLU A 19 6.10 36.34 9.56
N GLN A 20 5.57 37.45 10.09
CA GLN A 20 4.22 37.92 9.73
C GLN A 20 4.09 38.33 8.26
N LEU A 21 5.14 38.94 7.68
CA LEU A 21 5.18 39.28 6.24
C LEU A 21 5.42 38.07 5.32
N ARG A 22 5.84 36.92 5.86
CA ARG A 22 6.09 35.66 5.12
C ARG A 22 4.81 34.91 4.74
N GLN A 23 3.64 35.27 5.30
CA GLN A 23 2.39 34.49 5.20
C GLN A 23 1.31 35.08 4.27
N THR A 24 1.59 36.15 3.51
CA THR A 24 0.60 36.78 2.60
C THR A 24 0.61 36.25 1.15
N GLY A 25 1.30 35.13 0.85
CA GLY A 25 1.24 34.46 -0.46
C GLY A 25 0.15 33.38 -0.52
N PRO A 26 -0.59 33.20 -1.62
CA PRO A 26 -1.72 32.29 -1.68
C PRO A 26 -1.27 30.84 -1.93
N GLY A 27 -1.68 29.89 -1.07
CA GLY A 27 -1.54 28.45 -1.33
C GLY A 27 -1.35 27.58 -0.07
N HIS A 28 -2.43 26.92 0.35
CA HIS A 28 -2.68 26.10 1.54
C HIS A 28 -1.56 25.22 2.17
N ALA A 29 -1.25 25.49 3.45
CA ALA A 29 -1.82 24.80 4.62
C ALA A 29 -1.79 25.80 5.78
N ARG A 30 -2.93 26.11 6.41
CA ARG A 30 -2.99 27.10 7.50
C ARG A 30 -2.23 26.55 8.72
N LYS A 31 -0.92 26.83 8.83
CA LYS A 31 -0.25 26.89 10.14
C LYS A 31 -0.89 28.07 10.90
N PRO A 32 -1.28 27.90 12.17
CA PRO A 32 -1.92 28.97 12.93
C PRO A 32 -0.99 30.19 12.97
N SER A 33 -1.50 31.34 12.54
CA SER A 33 -0.83 32.63 12.66
C SER A 33 -0.76 33.02 14.14
N GLY A 34 0.39 33.44 14.64
CA GLY A 34 0.53 33.95 16.01
C GLY A 34 1.53 33.17 16.87
N ILE A 35 1.42 33.34 18.19
CA ILE A 35 2.30 32.77 19.21
C ILE A 35 2.20 31.23 19.23
N ALA A 36 1.03 30.69 18.88
CA ALA A 36 0.77 29.25 18.78
C ALA A 36 1.69 28.49 17.80
N GLY A 37 2.10 29.13 16.70
CA GLY A 37 2.99 28.54 15.69
C GLY A 37 4.45 28.38 16.13
N SER A 38 4.82 28.93 17.29
CA SER A 38 6.19 28.93 17.83
C SER A 38 6.43 27.87 18.92
N VAL A 39 5.42 27.05 19.25
CA VAL A 39 5.50 26.01 20.28
C VAL A 39 6.42 24.87 19.80
N PRO A 40 7.52 24.55 20.50
CA PRO A 40 8.40 23.45 20.15
C PRO A 40 7.70 22.08 20.19
N ASP A 41 8.04 21.18 19.27
CA ASP A 41 7.44 19.85 19.14
C ASP A 41 7.56 18.99 20.42
N SER A 42 8.58 19.25 21.24
CA SER A 42 8.77 18.58 22.54
C SER A 42 7.69 18.91 23.56
N LEU A 43 7.05 20.09 23.45
CA LEU A 43 5.94 20.54 24.32
C LEU A 43 4.57 20.21 23.72
N GLN A 44 4.48 20.02 22.40
CA GLN A 44 3.22 19.71 21.71
C GLN A 44 2.69 18.29 22.01
N ARG A 45 3.57 17.31 22.25
CA ARG A 45 3.16 15.89 22.40
C ARG A 45 2.52 15.55 23.75
N THR A 46 2.71 16.39 24.76
CA THR A 46 2.36 16.08 26.16
C THR A 46 1.27 16.96 26.73
N THR A 47 0.86 18.06 26.08
CA THR A 47 -0.12 19.02 26.63
C THR A 47 -0.89 19.83 25.57
N ASN A 48 -2.01 20.44 25.97
CA ASN A 48 -2.85 21.31 25.13
C ASN A 48 -2.33 22.77 25.01
N ILE A 49 -1.04 23.04 25.28
CA ILE A 49 -0.44 24.39 25.26
C ILE A 49 -0.68 25.11 23.92
N ASN A 50 -0.61 24.38 22.81
CA ASN A 50 -0.85 24.93 21.47
C ASN A 50 -2.31 25.42 21.30
N ALA A 51 -3.29 24.62 21.78
CA ALA A 51 -4.71 25.01 21.72
C ALA A 51 -5.00 26.23 22.61
N ILE A 52 -4.36 26.32 23.79
CA ILE A 52 -4.50 27.47 24.70
C ILE A 52 -3.94 28.75 24.08
N LEU A 53 -2.79 28.67 23.41
CA LEU A 53 -2.18 29.82 22.76
C LEU A 53 -2.91 30.22 21.48
N GLN A 54 -3.45 29.26 20.74
CA GLN A 54 -4.31 29.55 19.59
C GLN A 54 -5.58 30.29 20.03
N ALA A 55 -6.23 29.83 21.10
CA ALA A 55 -7.36 30.53 21.70
C ALA A 55 -6.97 31.94 22.19
N ALA A 56 -5.77 32.10 22.74
CA ALA A 56 -5.27 33.41 23.18
C ALA A 56 -5.05 34.38 22.01
N ASP A 57 -4.48 33.91 20.88
CA ASP A 57 -4.31 34.71 19.67
C ASP A 57 -5.67 35.12 19.07
N GLU A 58 -6.68 34.24 19.11
CA GLU A 58 -8.03 34.52 18.62
C GLU A 58 -8.81 35.51 19.52
N ILE A 59 -8.72 35.34 20.84
CA ILE A 59 -9.37 36.23 21.82
C ILE A 59 -8.64 37.57 21.96
N GLN A 60 -7.40 37.69 21.48
CA GLN A 60 -6.55 38.86 21.71
C GLN A 60 -7.23 40.18 21.29
N ASP A 61 -7.94 40.18 20.16
CA ASP A 61 -8.63 41.37 19.64
C ASP A 61 -9.98 41.63 20.36
N GLU A 62 -10.55 40.63 21.04
CA GLU A 62 -11.81 40.72 21.78
C GLU A 62 -11.63 41.12 23.25
N ASP A 63 -10.77 40.41 24.00
CA ASP A 63 -10.39 40.75 25.37
C ASP A 63 -8.89 40.48 25.62
N PRO A 64 -8.05 41.52 25.56
CA PRO A 64 -6.62 41.41 25.81
C PRO A 64 -6.27 40.89 27.21
N ASN A 65 -7.14 41.07 28.21
CA ASN A 65 -6.87 40.59 29.57
C ASN A 65 -7.10 39.07 29.68
N VAL A 66 -8.06 38.51 28.96
CA VAL A 66 -8.29 37.06 28.92
C VAL A 66 -7.17 36.37 28.14
N ALA A 67 -6.79 36.93 26.99
CA ALA A 67 -5.63 36.44 26.23
C ALA A 67 -4.33 36.46 27.05
N ARG A 68 -4.14 37.47 27.92
CA ARG A 68 -3.05 37.51 28.91
C ARG A 68 -3.07 36.31 29.83
N ILE A 69 -4.23 36.02 30.44
CA ILE A 69 -4.38 34.94 31.42
C ILE A 69 -4.10 33.57 30.76
N LEU A 70 -4.59 33.35 29.54
CA LEU A 70 -4.31 32.14 28.77
C LEU A 70 -2.81 31.99 28.46
N CYS A 71 -2.14 33.06 28.02
CA CYS A 71 -0.70 33.05 27.75
C CYS A 71 0.15 32.81 29.02
N GLU A 72 -0.24 33.39 30.16
CA GLU A 72 0.42 33.18 31.46
C GLU A 72 0.27 31.74 31.95
N GLN A 73 -0.90 31.14 31.76
CA GLN A 73 -1.11 29.73 32.09
C GLN A 73 -0.31 28.80 31.16
N ALA A 74 -0.30 29.06 29.85
CA ALA A 74 0.53 28.33 28.90
C ALA A 74 2.03 28.41 29.23
N TYR A 75 2.51 29.58 29.68
CA TYR A 75 3.87 29.76 30.18
C TYR A 75 4.13 28.92 31.44
N SER A 76 3.20 28.93 32.40
CA SER A 76 3.28 28.13 33.63
C SER A 76 3.36 26.62 33.33
N MET A 77 2.54 26.13 32.39
CA MET A 77 2.55 24.75 31.93
C MET A 77 3.87 24.38 31.24
N ALA A 78 4.40 25.25 30.38
CA ALA A 78 5.71 25.04 29.77
C ALA A 78 6.84 25.04 30.82
N GLN A 79 6.70 25.82 31.90
CA GLN A 79 7.68 25.91 32.98
C GLN A 79 7.65 24.68 33.91
N SER A 80 6.49 24.07 34.16
CA SER A 80 6.39 22.86 34.98
C SER A 80 6.92 21.62 34.26
N LEU A 81 6.74 21.54 32.94
CA LEU A 81 7.22 20.41 32.11
C LEU A 81 8.74 20.39 31.95
N ASP A 82 9.37 21.56 31.84
CA ASP A 82 10.82 21.68 31.70
C ASP A 82 11.35 22.79 32.62
N PRO A 83 11.54 22.52 33.93
CA PRO A 83 11.95 23.54 34.90
C PRO A 83 13.32 24.16 34.58
N ASN A 84 14.23 23.35 34.03
CA ASN A 84 15.62 23.73 33.77
C ASN A 84 15.80 24.38 32.38
N SER A 85 14.82 24.26 31.48
CA SER A 85 14.86 24.78 30.11
C SER A 85 16.05 24.24 29.32
N ASP A 86 16.30 22.94 29.43
CA ASP A 86 17.50 22.26 28.89
C ASP A 86 17.54 22.31 27.34
N GLY A 87 16.38 22.50 26.69
CA GLY A 87 16.27 22.67 25.25
C GLY A 87 16.29 24.14 24.78
N ARG A 88 17.17 24.48 23.83
CA ARG A 88 17.30 25.83 23.24
C ARG A 88 15.97 26.39 22.69
N GLY A 89 15.19 25.55 22.00
CA GLY A 89 13.88 25.94 21.46
C GLY A 89 12.82 26.22 22.53
N VAL A 90 12.81 25.44 23.61
CA VAL A 90 11.91 25.66 24.78
C VAL A 90 12.27 26.96 25.49
N LEU A 91 13.56 27.24 25.66
CA LEU A 91 14.04 28.49 26.26
C LEU A 91 13.66 29.72 25.41
N GLN A 92 13.86 29.66 24.09
CA GLN A 92 13.48 30.72 23.16
C GLN A 92 11.97 30.96 23.17
N PHE A 93 11.17 29.90 23.13
CA PHE A 93 9.72 29.96 23.21
C PHE A 93 9.23 30.59 24.52
N LYS A 94 9.72 30.12 25.68
CA LYS A 94 9.38 30.71 26.99
C LYS A 94 9.74 32.19 27.08
N THR A 95 10.93 32.55 26.60
CA THR A 95 11.41 33.94 26.61
C THR A 95 10.60 34.82 25.67
N GLY A 96 10.23 34.29 24.49
CA GLY A 96 9.36 34.95 23.51
C GLY A 96 7.94 35.16 24.05
N LEU A 97 7.33 34.11 24.61
CA LEU A 97 6.01 34.17 25.23
C LEU A 97 5.98 35.17 26.40
N MET A 98 7.00 35.16 27.26
CA MET A 98 7.17 36.14 28.34
C MET A 98 7.32 37.58 27.83
N SER A 99 8.01 37.78 26.70
CA SER A 99 8.11 39.09 26.04
C SER A 99 6.76 39.55 25.50
N VAL A 100 5.97 38.64 24.91
CA VAL A 100 4.64 38.96 24.38
C VAL A 100 3.66 39.32 25.50
N ILE A 101 3.66 38.56 26.60
CA ILE A 101 2.88 38.89 27.81
C ILE A 101 3.24 40.30 28.32
N LYS A 102 4.51 40.68 28.28
CA LYS A 102 4.98 42.01 28.71
C LYS A 102 4.67 43.15 27.72
N GLN A 103 4.75 42.90 26.41
CA GLN A 103 4.62 43.94 25.37
C GLN A 103 3.18 44.13 24.86
N LYS A 104 2.45 43.04 24.59
CA LYS A 104 1.14 43.09 23.89
C LYS A 104 -0.05 43.13 24.84
N LEU A 105 0.08 42.62 26.06
CA LEU A 105 -1.05 42.31 26.94
C LEU A 105 -1.13 43.20 28.20
N ALA A 106 -0.56 44.40 28.11
CA ALA A 106 -0.61 45.52 29.06
C ALA A 106 -0.54 45.16 30.56
N LYS A 107 0.67 45.23 31.12
CA LYS A 107 0.88 45.56 32.54
C LYS A 107 0.51 47.03 32.78
N LYS A 108 -0.78 47.35 32.94
CA LYS A 108 -1.16 48.64 33.56
C LYS A 108 -0.92 48.51 35.06
N GLU A 109 0.13 49.19 35.52
CA GLU A 109 0.41 49.51 36.92
C GLU A 109 0.55 48.32 37.88
N GLY A 110 1.76 47.75 37.99
CA GLY A 110 2.36 47.23 39.23
C GLY A 110 1.56 46.37 40.24
N ALA A 111 0.34 45.94 39.93
CA ALA A 111 -0.57 45.31 40.86
C ALA A 111 -0.18 43.84 41.02
N ARG A 112 -0.22 43.38 42.27
CA ARG A 112 -0.01 41.98 42.62
C ARG A 112 -1.09 41.15 41.89
N ILE A 113 -0.68 40.08 41.20
CA ILE A 113 -1.60 39.17 40.50
C ILE A 113 -2.58 38.60 41.53
N ASP A 114 -3.84 38.98 41.43
CA ASP A 114 -4.91 38.38 42.23
C ASP A 114 -5.59 37.31 41.39
N ARG A 115 -5.19 36.04 41.61
CA ARG A 115 -5.70 34.89 40.86
C ARG A 115 -7.21 34.75 41.00
N ASN A 116 -7.81 35.20 42.11
CA ASN A 116 -9.26 35.15 42.29
C ASN A 116 -9.98 36.10 41.32
N ARG A 117 -9.43 37.29 41.09
CA ARG A 117 -9.98 38.27 40.15
C ARG A 117 -9.80 37.87 38.69
N ASP A 118 -8.70 37.18 38.37
CA ASP A 118 -8.47 36.63 37.02
C ASP A 118 -9.43 35.46 36.72
N ILE A 119 -9.74 34.63 37.73
CA ILE A 119 -10.75 33.57 37.63
C ILE A 119 -12.16 34.15 37.42
N GLU A 120 -12.54 35.22 38.15
CA GLU A 120 -13.82 35.91 37.95
C GLU A 120 -13.95 36.51 36.55
N ARG A 121 -12.86 37.09 36.02
CA ARG A 121 -12.85 37.64 34.65
C ARG A 121 -12.94 36.56 33.57
N LEU A 122 -12.25 35.43 33.75
CA LEU A 122 -12.39 34.27 32.85
C LEU A 122 -13.82 33.74 32.87
N TRP A 123 -14.45 33.71 34.04
CA TRP A 123 -15.83 33.27 34.20
C TRP A 123 -16.84 34.22 33.52
N ASP A 124 -16.71 35.52 33.73
CA ASP A 124 -17.56 36.52 33.07
C ASP A 124 -17.39 36.50 31.55
N PHE A 125 -16.14 36.38 31.07
CA PHE A 125 -15.84 36.24 29.65
C PHE A 125 -16.46 34.96 29.09
N TYR A 126 -16.30 33.82 29.76
CA TYR A 126 -16.90 32.56 29.35
C TYR A 126 -18.43 32.68 29.19
N GLN A 127 -19.12 33.30 30.15
CA GLN A 127 -20.57 33.50 30.08
C GLN A 127 -20.97 34.44 28.94
N GLN A 128 -20.24 35.54 28.72
CA GLN A 128 -20.52 36.48 27.65
C GLN A 128 -20.24 35.88 26.27
N TYR A 129 -19.11 35.20 26.11
CA TYR A 129 -18.70 34.54 24.87
C TYR A 129 -19.71 33.45 24.48
N LYS A 130 -20.12 32.62 25.46
CA LYS A 130 -21.16 31.59 25.28
C LYS A 130 -22.50 32.17 24.81
N ARG A 131 -22.95 33.28 25.41
CA ARG A 131 -24.20 33.97 25.00
C ARG A 131 -24.09 34.63 23.63
N ARG A 132 -22.96 35.27 23.33
CA ARG A 132 -22.72 35.99 22.07
C ARG A 132 -22.74 35.06 20.86
N HIS A 133 -22.13 33.89 21.01
CA HIS A 133 -22.12 32.85 19.96
C HIS A 133 -23.36 31.93 20.00
N LYS A 134 -24.36 32.22 20.84
CA LYS A 134 -25.63 31.47 20.96
C LYS A 134 -25.43 29.95 21.09
N VAL A 135 -24.41 29.55 21.84
CA VAL A 135 -24.00 28.14 21.94
C VAL A 135 -25.17 27.24 22.42
N ASP A 136 -25.98 27.73 23.35
CA ASP A 136 -27.14 27.01 23.90
C ASP A 136 -28.33 26.90 22.92
N ASP A 137 -28.47 27.82 21.95
CA ASP A 137 -29.49 27.72 20.89
C ASP A 137 -29.05 26.70 19.84
N ILE A 138 -27.77 26.70 19.48
CA ILE A 138 -27.16 25.79 18.51
C ILE A 138 -27.20 24.34 19.03
N GLN A 139 -26.88 24.11 20.30
CA GLN A 139 -27.00 22.79 20.94
C GLN A 139 -28.47 22.29 20.97
N ARG A 140 -29.44 23.20 21.11
CA ARG A 140 -30.88 22.86 21.05
C ARG A 140 -31.37 22.59 19.64
N GLU A 141 -30.89 23.34 18.64
CA GLU A 141 -31.14 23.01 17.25
C GLU A 141 -30.58 21.62 16.94
N GLU A 142 -29.33 21.35 17.30
CA GLU A 142 -28.71 20.04 17.10
C GLU A 142 -29.56 18.87 17.63
N GLN A 143 -30.10 19.01 18.85
CA GLN A 143 -30.96 18.01 19.44
C GLN A 143 -32.24 17.78 18.61
N LYS A 144 -32.84 18.85 18.07
CA LYS A 144 -33.99 18.76 17.15
C LYS A 144 -33.64 18.17 15.78
N TRP A 145 -32.43 18.40 15.27
CA TRP A 145 -31.97 17.80 14.02
C TRP A 145 -31.73 16.29 14.17
N ARG A 146 -31.23 15.84 15.34
CA ARG A 146 -31.15 14.41 15.68
C ARG A 146 -32.54 13.77 15.75
N GLU A 147 -33.52 14.46 16.35
CA GLU A 147 -34.89 13.95 16.49
C GLU A 147 -35.68 13.92 15.17
N SER A 148 -35.38 14.82 14.22
CA SER A 148 -36.15 14.97 12.98
C SER A 148 -35.65 14.14 11.79
N GLY A 149 -34.42 13.64 11.80
CA GLY A 149 -33.89 12.68 10.81
C GLY A 149 -33.85 13.17 9.34
N ALA A 150 -34.17 14.45 9.07
CA ALA A 150 -34.35 14.99 7.73
C ALA A 150 -33.07 15.67 7.19
N VAL A 151 -32.68 15.28 5.98
CA VAL A 151 -31.53 15.84 5.24
C VAL A 151 -31.95 17.13 4.54
N SER A 152 -31.20 18.21 4.76
CA SER A 152 -31.28 19.42 3.91
C SER A 152 -30.10 19.43 2.92
N ALA A 153 -30.38 19.82 1.67
CA ALA A 153 -29.55 19.60 0.49
C ALA A 153 -28.32 20.53 0.33
N ASN A 154 -27.94 21.31 1.34
CA ASN A 154 -26.86 22.31 1.22
C ASN A 154 -25.60 21.92 2.01
N LEU A 155 -24.90 20.87 1.58
CA LEU A 155 -23.68 20.35 2.24
C LEU A 155 -22.52 21.38 2.28
N GLY A 156 -22.40 22.24 1.27
CA GLY A 156 -21.32 23.23 1.16
C GLY A 156 -21.45 24.42 2.10
N GLU A 157 -22.68 24.88 2.35
CA GLU A 157 -22.99 25.98 3.28
C GLU A 157 -22.85 25.52 4.74
N LEU A 158 -23.16 24.24 4.98
CA LEU A 158 -22.97 23.55 6.25
C LEU A 158 -21.49 23.45 6.64
N GLY A 159 -20.62 23.09 5.68
CA GLY A 159 -19.16 23.00 5.86
C GLY A 159 -18.48 24.28 6.36
N LEU A 160 -18.94 25.44 5.91
CA LEU A 160 -18.44 26.74 6.35
C LEU A 160 -18.88 27.06 7.79
N ARG A 161 -20.16 26.85 8.11
CA ARG A 161 -20.68 26.99 9.49
C ARG A 161 -19.97 26.06 10.47
N PHE A 162 -19.64 24.83 10.04
CA PHE A 162 -18.92 23.85 10.87
C PHE A 162 -17.50 24.28 11.22
N SER A 163 -16.78 24.86 10.26
CA SER A 163 -15.41 25.34 10.48
C SER A 163 -15.34 26.47 11.49
N GLU A 164 -16.31 27.39 11.44
CA GLU A 164 -16.44 28.49 12.42
C GLU A 164 -16.84 27.96 13.80
N MET A 165 -17.80 27.03 13.86
CA MET A 165 -18.26 26.45 15.11
C MET A 165 -17.17 25.65 15.84
N ARG A 166 -16.38 24.87 15.10
CA ARG A 166 -15.26 24.10 15.69
C ARG A 166 -14.22 25.00 16.36
N LYS A 167 -14.02 26.22 15.85
CA LYS A 167 -13.14 27.22 16.48
C LYS A 167 -13.74 27.75 17.78
N VAL A 168 -15.02 28.13 17.78
CA VAL A 168 -15.72 28.63 18.97
C VAL A 168 -15.65 27.63 20.12
N PHE A 169 -15.90 26.33 19.85
CA PHE A 169 -15.81 25.28 20.87
C PHE A 169 -14.37 25.01 21.33
N ALA A 170 -13.39 25.02 20.42
CA ALA A 170 -11.98 24.88 20.79
C ALA A 170 -11.52 26.01 21.73
N THR A 171 -11.95 27.24 21.47
CA THR A 171 -11.65 28.43 22.26
C THR A 171 -12.34 28.38 23.64
N LEU A 172 -13.61 27.98 23.71
CA LEU A 172 -14.30 27.74 24.97
C LEU A 172 -13.63 26.65 25.81
N ARG A 173 -13.17 25.55 25.19
CA ARG A 173 -12.46 24.47 25.88
C ARG A 173 -11.14 24.93 26.48
N ALA A 174 -10.34 25.70 25.72
CA ALA A 174 -9.09 26.26 26.23
C ALA A 174 -9.33 27.16 27.46
N VAL A 175 -10.39 27.99 27.44
CA VAL A 175 -10.78 28.83 28.58
C VAL A 175 -11.20 27.99 29.79
N VAL A 176 -12.00 26.94 29.58
CA VAL A 176 -12.44 26.02 30.65
C VAL A 176 -11.26 25.27 31.28
N GLU A 177 -10.32 24.78 30.47
CA GLU A 177 -9.12 24.08 30.95
C GLU A 177 -8.22 24.99 31.82
N VAL A 178 -8.00 26.22 31.37
CA VAL A 178 -7.26 27.22 32.14
C VAL A 178 -8.00 27.59 33.43
N MET A 179 -9.32 27.76 33.37
CA MET A 179 -10.16 28.04 34.53
C MET A 179 -10.14 26.89 35.55
N GLU A 180 -10.17 25.62 35.10
CA GLU A 180 -10.03 24.46 35.97
C GLU A 180 -8.66 24.44 36.66
N SER A 181 -7.58 24.67 35.91
CA SER A 181 -6.24 24.68 36.49
C SER A 181 -6.07 25.78 37.52
N LEU A 182 -6.65 26.97 37.29
CA LEU A 182 -6.56 28.10 38.21
C LEU A 182 -7.48 27.91 39.44
N SER A 183 -8.61 27.21 39.28
CA SER A 183 -9.56 26.95 40.38
C SER A 183 -9.01 26.06 41.50
N LYS A 184 -8.00 25.22 41.22
CA LYS A 184 -7.33 24.37 42.23
C LYS A 184 -6.58 25.18 43.29
N ASP A 185 -6.24 26.44 43.00
CA ASP A 185 -5.47 27.33 43.86
C ASP A 185 -6.32 28.44 44.52
N ALA A 186 -7.65 28.44 44.32
CA ALA A 186 -8.57 29.49 44.79
C ALA A 186 -9.16 29.22 46.19
N ALA A 187 -9.47 30.27 46.95
CA ALA A 187 -10.07 30.17 48.28
C ALA A 187 -11.57 29.76 48.22
N PRO A 188 -12.08 28.95 49.16
CA PRO A 188 -13.43 28.38 49.10
C PRO A 188 -14.59 29.39 49.30
N ASP A 189 -14.31 30.62 49.74
CA ASP A 189 -15.31 31.59 50.19
C ASP A 189 -15.73 32.64 49.12
N GLY A 190 -15.51 32.37 47.83
CA GLY A 190 -15.83 33.28 46.71
C GLY A 190 -16.52 32.62 45.50
N VAL A 191 -16.47 33.28 44.33
CA VAL A 191 -17.04 32.80 43.05
C VAL A 191 -16.50 31.43 42.63
N GLY A 192 -15.38 30.99 43.22
CA GLY A 192 -14.80 29.65 43.07
C GLY A 192 -15.77 28.50 43.34
N ARG A 193 -16.74 28.61 44.26
CA ARG A 193 -17.73 27.54 44.49
C ARG A 193 -18.71 27.38 43.33
N LEU A 194 -19.19 28.50 42.77
CA LEU A 194 -20.07 28.52 41.59
C LEU A 194 -19.32 28.02 40.35
N ILE A 195 -18.05 28.39 40.21
CA ILE A 195 -17.17 27.92 39.14
C ILE A 195 -16.88 26.43 39.28
N ILE A 196 -16.65 25.90 40.49
CA ILE A 196 -16.45 24.46 40.72
C ILE A 196 -17.75 23.68 40.48
N GLU A 197 -18.90 24.24 40.82
CA GLU A 197 -20.22 23.60 40.62
C GLU A 197 -20.65 23.63 39.14
N GLU A 198 -20.39 24.73 38.43
CA GLU A 198 -20.54 24.79 36.98
C GLU A 198 -19.44 24.02 36.24
N LEU A 199 -18.18 23.97 36.71
CA LEU A 199 -17.16 23.06 36.18
C LEU A 199 -17.54 21.59 36.44
N ARG A 200 -18.26 21.27 37.52
CA ARG A 200 -18.86 19.95 37.73
C ARG A 200 -20.05 19.69 36.82
N ARG A 201 -20.89 20.69 36.53
CA ARG A 201 -21.97 20.57 35.53
C ARG A 201 -21.40 20.42 34.13
N ILE A 202 -20.45 21.27 33.76
CA ILE A 202 -19.65 21.23 32.54
C ILE A 202 -18.96 19.87 32.47
N LYS A 203 -18.28 19.37 33.51
CA LYS A 203 -17.72 18.00 33.54
C LYS A 203 -18.76 16.88 33.41
N LYS A 204 -19.93 17.03 34.02
CA LYS A 204 -21.06 16.10 33.84
C LYS A 204 -21.67 16.17 32.45
N SER A 205 -21.63 17.33 31.79
CA SER A 205 -22.01 17.52 30.40
C SER A 205 -20.86 17.29 29.42
N ASP A 206 -19.60 17.28 29.86
CA ASP A 206 -18.36 17.30 29.05
C ASP A 206 -18.13 15.97 28.37
N ALA A 207 -18.86 14.92 28.72
CA ALA A 207 -18.93 13.75 27.88
C ALA A 207 -19.40 14.13 26.45
N THR A 208 -20.09 15.26 26.27
CA THR A 208 -20.42 15.84 24.97
C THR A 208 -19.28 16.67 24.34
N LEU A 209 -18.59 17.54 25.07
CA LEU A 209 -17.54 18.42 24.51
C LEU A 209 -16.16 17.76 24.37
N SER A 210 -15.87 16.76 25.20
CA SER A 210 -14.59 16.02 25.13
C SER A 210 -14.57 14.99 24.00
N GLY A 211 -15.73 14.48 23.58
CA GLY A 211 -15.87 13.52 22.48
C GLY A 211 -15.55 14.11 21.09
N GLU A 212 -15.85 15.40 20.84
CA GLU A 212 -15.67 16.03 19.50
C GLU A 212 -14.20 16.13 19.05
N LEU A 213 -13.26 15.89 19.96
CA LEU A 213 -11.83 16.15 19.79
C LEU A 213 -10.96 14.99 20.28
N ALA A 214 -11.51 13.78 20.46
CA ALA A 214 -10.69 12.58 20.66
C ALA A 214 -9.81 12.40 19.41
N PRO A 215 -8.48 12.57 19.51
CA PRO A 215 -7.62 12.86 18.35
C PRO A 215 -7.46 11.71 17.35
N TYR A 216 -8.04 10.54 17.62
CA TYR A 216 -7.78 9.31 16.89
C TYR A 216 -9.00 8.67 16.22
N ASN A 217 -10.24 9.02 16.61
CA ASN A 217 -11.44 8.36 16.11
C ASN A 217 -12.10 9.19 14.99
N ILE A 218 -12.33 8.55 13.85
CA ILE A 218 -12.94 9.12 12.65
C ILE A 218 -14.47 9.24 12.83
N VAL A 219 -15.07 8.35 13.64
CA VAL A 219 -16.48 8.35 14.05
C VAL A 219 -16.60 8.55 15.56
N PRO A 220 -16.60 9.80 16.05
CA PRO A 220 -16.73 10.08 17.48
C PRO A 220 -18.20 9.92 17.91
N LEU A 221 -18.60 8.69 18.25
CA LEU A 221 -19.96 8.37 18.69
C LEU A 221 -20.32 8.98 20.06
N GLU A 222 -19.30 9.37 20.82
CA GLU A 222 -19.44 9.98 22.15
C GLU A 222 -19.67 11.51 22.04
N ALA A 223 -19.60 12.09 20.84
CA ALA A 223 -19.66 13.51 20.57
C ALA A 223 -20.97 13.99 19.90
N PRO A 224 -21.47 15.20 20.18
CA PRO A 224 -22.49 15.90 19.41
C PRO A 224 -22.11 15.99 17.92
N SER A 225 -23.09 15.67 17.07
CA SER A 225 -22.92 15.03 15.77
C SER A 225 -22.90 16.01 14.58
N LEU A 226 -22.46 17.25 14.77
CA LEU A 226 -22.42 18.22 13.67
C LEU A 226 -21.10 18.16 12.86
N THR A 227 -20.00 17.69 13.45
CA THR A 227 -18.68 17.78 12.80
C THR A 227 -18.31 16.59 11.90
N ASN A 228 -19.05 15.48 11.94
CA ASN A 228 -18.67 14.25 11.24
C ASN A 228 -19.59 13.90 10.06
N ALA A 229 -19.16 14.29 8.85
CA ALA A 229 -19.82 13.94 7.59
C ALA A 229 -19.99 12.42 7.39
N ILE A 230 -19.15 11.60 8.02
CA ILE A 230 -19.13 10.14 7.83
C ILE A 230 -20.27 9.45 8.59
N GLY A 231 -20.71 10.01 9.73
CA GLY A 231 -21.82 9.47 10.51
C GLY A 231 -23.18 9.52 9.78
N PHE A 232 -23.29 10.32 8.72
CA PHE A 232 -24.49 10.43 7.90
C PHE A 232 -24.62 9.35 6.82
N PHE A 233 -23.53 8.64 6.50
CA PHE A 233 -23.60 7.58 5.50
C PHE A 233 -24.57 6.49 5.98
N PRO A 234 -25.47 6.04 5.11
CA PRO A 234 -26.52 5.10 5.48
C PRO A 234 -25.96 3.77 5.99
N GLU A 235 -24.87 3.28 5.43
CA GLU A 235 -24.21 2.05 5.89
C GLU A 235 -23.62 2.21 7.29
N VAL A 236 -23.13 3.41 7.62
CA VAL A 236 -22.62 3.75 8.96
C VAL A 236 -23.78 3.85 9.96
N ARG A 237 -24.88 4.52 9.59
CA ARG A 237 -26.10 4.59 10.42
C ARG A 237 -26.69 3.21 10.68
N GLY A 238 -26.72 2.35 9.66
CA GLY A 238 -27.17 0.97 9.79
C GLY A 238 -26.28 0.15 10.72
N ALA A 239 -24.96 0.32 10.63
CA ALA A 239 -24.00 -0.37 11.51
C ALA A 239 -24.10 0.09 12.97
N ILE A 240 -24.27 1.40 13.21
CA ILE A 240 -24.52 1.96 14.56
C ILE A 240 -25.83 1.37 15.13
N SER A 241 -26.89 1.37 14.32
CA SER A 241 -28.19 0.80 14.72
C SER A 241 -28.08 -0.69 15.06
N ALA A 242 -27.28 -1.46 14.32
CA ALA A 242 -27.08 -2.89 14.56
C ALA A 242 -26.35 -3.21 15.88
N LEU A 243 -25.58 -2.27 16.43
CA LEU A 243 -24.85 -2.42 17.70
C LEU A 243 -25.64 -1.92 18.93
N LYS A 244 -26.78 -1.23 18.72
CA LYS A 244 -27.57 -0.68 19.83
C LYS A 244 -28.05 -1.78 20.78
N TYR A 245 -28.06 -1.45 22.06
CA TYR A 245 -28.57 -2.30 23.12
C TYR A 245 -30.10 -2.41 23.02
N THR A 246 -30.62 -3.64 23.09
CA THR A 246 -32.07 -3.90 23.09
C THR A 246 -32.48 -4.54 24.42
N GLU A 247 -33.77 -4.46 24.78
CA GLU A 247 -34.31 -5.02 26.03
C GLU A 247 -34.13 -6.55 26.19
N GLN A 248 -33.62 -7.23 25.17
CA GLN A 248 -33.34 -8.66 25.17
C GLN A 248 -31.98 -9.01 25.80
N PHE A 249 -31.13 -8.03 26.10
CA PHE A 249 -29.81 -8.24 26.69
C PHE A 249 -29.82 -8.01 28.22
N PRO A 250 -28.83 -8.55 28.96
CA PRO A 250 -28.79 -8.46 30.41
C PRO A 250 -28.83 -7.01 30.92
N GLN A 251 -29.55 -6.71 31.99
CA GLN A 251 -29.60 -5.34 32.51
C GLN A 251 -28.26 -4.97 33.17
N LEU A 252 -27.69 -3.82 32.78
CA LEU A 252 -26.54 -3.23 33.46
C LEU A 252 -26.97 -2.60 34.79
N PRO A 253 -26.07 -2.52 35.78
CA PRO A 253 -26.37 -1.83 37.04
C PRO A 253 -26.76 -0.36 36.84
N ALA A 254 -27.69 0.13 37.66
CA ALA A 254 -28.22 1.50 37.54
C ALA A 254 -27.16 2.60 37.82
N ASP A 255 -26.06 2.23 38.46
CA ASP A 255 -24.89 3.07 38.75
C ASP A 255 -23.83 3.07 37.63
N PHE A 256 -24.02 2.31 36.55
CA PHE A 256 -23.10 2.30 35.42
C PHE A 256 -23.23 3.58 34.59
N GLU A 257 -22.18 4.42 34.63
CA GLU A 257 -22.14 5.69 33.89
C GLU A 257 -21.77 5.47 32.42
N ILE A 258 -22.68 5.79 31.50
CA ILE A 258 -22.43 5.74 30.05
C ILE A 258 -21.71 7.03 29.63
N PRO A 259 -20.52 6.95 29.01
CA PRO A 259 -19.85 8.12 28.45
C PRO A 259 -20.62 8.67 27.24
N GLY A 260 -21.10 9.92 27.35
CA GLY A 260 -21.71 10.70 26.26
C GLY A 260 -23.24 10.69 26.26
N GLN A 261 -23.88 11.53 25.44
CA GLN A 261 -25.33 11.48 25.16
C GLN A 261 -25.68 10.41 24.11
N ARG A 262 -24.98 9.27 24.13
CA ARG A 262 -25.20 8.17 23.17
C ARG A 262 -26.12 7.10 23.76
N ASP A 263 -26.78 6.37 22.89
CA ASP A 263 -27.52 5.17 23.28
C ASP A 263 -26.55 4.09 23.77
N MET A 264 -27.03 3.23 24.68
CA MET A 264 -26.31 2.04 25.11
C MET A 264 -26.03 1.12 23.92
N ASP A 265 -24.87 0.45 23.93
CA ASP A 265 -24.49 -0.52 22.91
C ASP A 265 -23.83 -1.78 23.49
N MET A 266 -23.57 -2.76 22.61
CA MET A 266 -22.96 -4.03 22.98
C MET A 266 -21.59 -3.89 23.65
N PHE A 267 -20.83 -2.84 23.38
CA PHE A 267 -19.49 -2.64 23.94
C PHE A 267 -19.55 -2.19 25.41
N ASP A 268 -20.63 -1.53 25.82
CA ASP A 268 -20.85 -1.15 27.23
C ASP A 268 -20.97 -2.38 28.13
N LEU A 269 -21.66 -3.42 27.64
CA LEU A 269 -21.72 -4.71 28.33
C LEU A 269 -20.35 -5.39 28.39
N LEU A 270 -19.56 -5.34 27.30
CA LEU A 270 -18.22 -5.92 27.28
C LEU A 270 -17.26 -5.18 28.23
N GLU A 271 -17.36 -3.85 28.30
CA GLU A 271 -16.62 -3.02 29.26
C GLU A 271 -16.93 -3.44 30.69
N TYR A 272 -18.21 -3.53 31.03
CA TYR A 272 -18.65 -3.90 32.39
C TYR A 272 -18.27 -5.35 32.76
N VAL A 273 -18.51 -6.31 31.87
CA VAL A 273 -18.31 -7.74 32.16
C VAL A 273 -16.82 -8.09 32.31
N PHE A 274 -15.96 -7.57 31.42
CA PHE A 274 -14.56 -7.99 31.34
C PHE A 274 -13.56 -6.92 31.82
N GLY A 275 -14.01 -5.68 32.05
CA GLY A 275 -13.13 -4.59 32.52
C GLY A 275 -12.08 -4.20 31.49
N PHE A 276 -12.47 -4.13 30.20
CA PHE A 276 -11.61 -3.59 29.14
C PHE A 276 -11.35 -2.10 29.35
N GLN A 277 -10.23 -1.60 28.84
CA GLN A 277 -9.86 -0.18 28.89
C GLN A 277 -10.82 0.65 28.04
N LYS A 278 -11.23 1.82 28.56
CA LYS A 278 -12.16 2.75 27.89
C LYS A 278 -11.72 3.11 26.47
N ASP A 279 -10.45 3.48 26.30
CA ASP A 279 -9.91 3.82 24.97
C ASP A 279 -9.95 2.64 24.00
N ASN A 280 -9.69 1.41 24.48
CA ASN A 280 -9.79 0.21 23.65
C ASN A 280 -11.24 -0.03 23.20
N ILE A 281 -12.19 0.10 24.13
CA ILE A 281 -13.63 -0.01 23.83
C ILE A 281 -14.04 0.99 22.76
N SER A 282 -13.72 2.27 22.93
CA SER A 282 -14.09 3.31 21.96
C SER A 282 -13.45 3.08 20.59
N ASN A 283 -12.18 2.66 20.54
CA ASN A 283 -11.48 2.36 19.27
C ASN A 283 -12.04 1.12 18.57
N GLN A 284 -12.32 0.03 19.29
CA GLN A 284 -12.84 -1.20 18.69
C GLN A 284 -14.31 -1.06 18.29
N ARG A 285 -15.10 -0.25 19.01
CA ARG A 285 -16.47 0.12 18.63
C ARG A 285 -16.49 0.75 17.24
N GLU A 286 -15.64 1.75 17.01
CA GLU A 286 -15.49 2.37 15.70
C GLU A 286 -15.01 1.38 14.64
N ASN A 287 -13.99 0.58 14.96
CA ASN A 287 -13.43 -0.41 14.03
C ASN A 287 -14.52 -1.38 13.53
N VAL A 288 -15.35 -1.91 14.42
CA VAL A 288 -16.46 -2.81 14.04
C VAL A 288 -17.48 -2.10 13.17
N ILE A 289 -17.85 -0.85 13.48
CA ILE A 289 -18.77 -0.05 12.67
C ILE A 289 -18.24 0.14 11.26
N LEU A 290 -16.98 0.52 11.11
CA LEU A 290 -16.36 0.74 9.79
C LEU A 290 -16.23 -0.56 8.99
N ILE A 291 -15.88 -1.67 9.63
CA ILE A 291 -15.79 -2.99 8.97
C ILE A 291 -17.16 -3.43 8.46
N VAL A 292 -18.20 -3.28 9.28
CA VAL A 292 -19.58 -3.67 8.91
C VAL A 292 -20.13 -2.75 7.83
N ALA A 293 -19.96 -1.43 7.97
CA ALA A 293 -20.40 -0.44 6.98
C ALA A 293 -19.72 -0.67 5.62
N ASN A 294 -18.39 -0.86 5.60
CA ASN A 294 -17.67 -1.14 4.36
C ASN A 294 -18.08 -2.49 3.75
N ALA A 295 -18.34 -3.52 4.56
CA ALA A 295 -18.83 -4.79 4.06
C ALA A 295 -20.26 -4.68 3.48
N GLN A 296 -21.12 -3.83 4.05
CA GLN A 296 -22.42 -3.49 3.47
C GLN A 296 -22.30 -2.75 2.14
N SER A 297 -21.42 -1.75 2.03
CA SER A 297 -21.20 -1.02 0.76
C SER A 297 -20.74 -1.96 -0.37
N ARG A 298 -19.93 -2.98 -0.05
CA ARG A 298 -19.49 -4.00 -1.03
C ARG A 298 -20.58 -4.95 -1.52
N LEU A 299 -21.74 -5.04 -0.85
CA LEU A 299 -22.88 -5.82 -1.34
C LEU A 299 -23.66 -5.11 -2.45
N GLY A 300 -23.50 -3.79 -2.60
CA GLY A 300 -24.15 -3.01 -3.67
C GLY A 300 -25.68 -2.95 -3.58
N ILE A 301 -26.26 -3.17 -2.39
CA ILE A 301 -27.71 -3.10 -2.17
C ILE A 301 -28.13 -1.62 -2.04
N PRO A 302 -29.20 -1.17 -2.75
CA PRO A 302 -29.68 0.21 -2.66
C PRO A 302 -30.06 0.58 -1.22
N VAL A 303 -29.66 1.79 -0.83
CA VAL A 303 -29.92 2.31 0.51
C VAL A 303 -31.40 2.69 0.65
N GLU A 304 -32.09 2.05 1.59
CA GLU A 304 -33.40 2.50 2.08
C GLU A 304 -33.25 3.65 3.09
N PRO A 305 -34.27 4.51 3.26
CA PRO A 305 -34.23 5.66 4.18
C PRO A 305 -33.98 5.29 5.65
N ASP A 306 -34.34 4.07 6.08
CA ASP A 306 -33.91 3.46 7.34
C ASP A 306 -32.99 2.26 7.06
N PRO A 307 -31.67 2.48 6.87
CA PRO A 307 -30.76 1.43 6.42
C PRO A 307 -30.57 0.37 7.51
N LYS A 308 -31.10 -0.84 7.28
CA LYS A 308 -30.79 -2.03 8.08
C LYS A 308 -29.65 -2.80 7.43
N ILE A 309 -28.66 -3.21 8.23
CA ILE A 309 -27.56 -4.07 7.76
C ILE A 309 -28.10 -5.47 7.42
N ASP A 310 -27.71 -5.98 6.26
CA ASP A 310 -28.07 -7.33 5.81
C ASP A 310 -27.35 -8.39 6.67
N GLU A 311 -28.06 -9.44 7.08
CA GLU A 311 -27.49 -10.52 7.91
C GLU A 311 -26.32 -11.25 7.21
N LYS A 312 -26.31 -11.29 5.88
CA LYS A 312 -25.20 -11.85 5.10
C LYS A 312 -23.90 -11.11 5.37
N VAL A 313 -23.93 -9.78 5.52
CA VAL A 313 -22.75 -8.97 5.86
C VAL A 313 -22.18 -9.40 7.20
N ILE A 314 -23.06 -9.50 8.20
CA ILE A 314 -22.66 -9.84 9.57
C ILE A 314 -22.11 -11.26 9.61
N THR A 315 -22.69 -12.18 8.84
CA THR A 315 -22.19 -13.54 8.72
C THR A 315 -20.83 -13.60 8.01
N GLU A 316 -20.62 -12.81 6.95
CA GLU A 316 -19.32 -12.70 6.26
C GLU A 316 -18.24 -12.16 7.21
N VAL A 317 -18.52 -11.05 7.90
CA VAL A 317 -17.60 -10.44 8.87
C VAL A 317 -17.28 -11.43 9.99
N PHE A 318 -18.30 -12.08 10.56
CA PHE A 318 -18.14 -13.09 11.62
C PHE A 318 -17.23 -14.25 11.18
N LEU A 319 -17.50 -14.84 10.02
CA LEU A 319 -16.70 -15.96 9.51
C LEU A 319 -15.27 -15.52 9.19
N LYS A 320 -15.07 -14.30 8.68
CA LYS A 320 -13.76 -13.78 8.33
C LYS A 320 -12.91 -13.46 9.56
N VAL A 321 -13.49 -12.82 10.58
CA VAL A 321 -12.80 -12.45 11.82
C VAL A 321 -12.43 -13.71 12.63
N LEU A 322 -13.34 -14.67 12.71
CA LEU A 322 -13.17 -15.89 13.53
C LEU A 322 -12.64 -17.09 12.76
N ASP A 323 -12.23 -16.94 11.49
CA ASP A 323 -11.73 -18.05 10.66
C ASP A 323 -10.56 -18.79 11.33
N ASN A 324 -9.61 -18.05 11.91
CA ASN A 324 -8.48 -18.63 12.64
C ASN A 324 -8.94 -19.44 13.87
N TYR A 325 -9.92 -18.93 14.62
CA TYR A 325 -10.49 -19.62 15.76
C TYR A 325 -11.24 -20.91 15.33
N ILE A 326 -12.02 -20.84 14.25
CA ILE A 326 -12.74 -22.01 13.71
C ILE A 326 -11.74 -23.10 13.28
N LYS A 327 -10.65 -22.71 12.59
CA LYS A 327 -9.56 -23.61 12.19
C LYS A 327 -8.83 -24.20 13.40
N TRP A 328 -8.56 -23.39 14.43
CA TRP A 328 -7.93 -23.82 15.67
C TRP A 328 -8.77 -24.86 16.41
N CYS A 329 -10.08 -24.62 16.59
CA CYS A 329 -11.00 -25.58 17.20
C CYS A 329 -11.08 -26.90 16.43
N ARG A 330 -11.21 -26.83 15.09
CA ARG A 330 -11.24 -28.00 14.22
C ARG A 330 -9.93 -28.81 14.31
N TYR A 331 -8.79 -28.13 14.44
CA TYR A 331 -7.50 -28.78 14.58
C TYR A 331 -7.34 -29.50 15.92
N LEU A 332 -7.68 -28.85 17.03
CA LEU A 332 -7.64 -29.44 18.37
C LEU A 332 -8.75 -30.46 18.62
N ARG A 333 -9.72 -30.56 17.69
CA ARG A 333 -10.93 -31.41 17.80
C ARG A 333 -11.78 -31.05 19.02
N ILE A 334 -11.85 -29.76 19.32
CA ILE A 334 -12.73 -29.21 20.35
C ILE A 334 -13.99 -28.64 19.70
N ARG A 335 -15.09 -28.67 20.43
CA ARG A 335 -16.36 -28.07 19.97
C ARG A 335 -16.19 -26.55 19.89
N LEU A 336 -16.75 -25.94 18.86
CA LEU A 336 -16.92 -24.49 18.82
C LEU A 336 -17.77 -24.04 20.01
N VAL A 337 -17.65 -22.77 20.39
CA VAL A 337 -18.49 -22.18 21.45
C VAL A 337 -19.97 -22.32 21.07
N TRP A 338 -20.28 -22.19 19.78
CA TRP A 338 -21.62 -22.35 19.23
C TRP A 338 -21.86 -23.72 18.59
N ASN A 339 -23.14 -24.10 18.49
CA ASN A 339 -23.55 -25.41 17.99
C ASN A 339 -23.64 -25.48 16.46
N LYS A 340 -24.43 -24.58 15.85
CA LYS A 340 -24.64 -24.47 14.41
C LYS A 340 -24.63 -22.99 14.01
N LEU A 341 -24.11 -22.67 12.84
CA LEU A 341 -24.04 -21.29 12.34
C LEU A 341 -25.44 -20.66 12.16
N GLU A 342 -26.41 -21.48 11.75
CA GLU A 342 -27.82 -21.11 11.55
C GLU A 342 -28.58 -20.85 12.87
N ALA A 343 -28.05 -21.35 13.99
CA ALA A 343 -28.69 -21.22 15.30
C ALA A 343 -28.23 -19.96 16.06
N ILE A 344 -27.19 -19.27 15.58
CA ILE A 344 -26.70 -18.02 16.17
C ILE A 344 -27.43 -16.86 15.52
N ASN A 345 -28.13 -16.07 16.33
CA ASN A 345 -28.77 -14.85 15.85
C ASN A 345 -27.72 -13.80 15.41
N ARG A 346 -28.19 -12.80 14.67
CA ARG A 346 -27.38 -11.68 14.20
C ARG A 346 -26.58 -11.01 15.33
N ASP A 347 -27.23 -10.79 16.47
CA ASP A 347 -26.66 -9.99 17.55
C ASP A 347 -25.56 -10.74 18.33
N ARG A 348 -25.71 -12.05 18.56
CA ARG A 348 -24.63 -12.88 19.13
C ARG A 348 -23.42 -12.97 18.21
N LYS A 349 -23.61 -12.97 16.88
CA LYS A 349 -22.48 -12.89 15.93
C LYS A 349 -21.69 -11.59 16.15
N LEU A 350 -22.38 -10.46 16.32
CA LEU A 350 -21.76 -9.16 16.59
C LEU A 350 -21.07 -9.10 17.96
N PHE A 351 -21.66 -9.66 19.01
CA PHE A 351 -21.01 -9.78 20.32
C PHE A 351 -19.69 -10.54 20.26
N LEU A 352 -19.67 -11.69 19.56
CA LEU A 352 -18.47 -12.51 19.41
C LEU A 352 -17.39 -11.79 18.58
N VAL A 353 -17.78 -11.07 17.53
CA VAL A 353 -16.84 -10.24 16.75
C VAL A 353 -16.27 -9.11 17.62
N SER A 354 -17.13 -8.41 18.36
CA SER A 354 -16.75 -7.29 19.22
C SER A 354 -15.81 -7.75 20.35
N LEU A 355 -16.13 -8.87 21.00
CA LEU A 355 -15.29 -9.51 22.02
C LEU A 355 -13.90 -9.85 21.47
N TYR A 356 -13.82 -10.45 20.28
CA TYR A 356 -12.55 -10.81 19.66
C TYR A 356 -11.67 -9.57 19.42
N PHE A 357 -12.26 -8.47 18.93
CA PHE A 357 -11.52 -7.22 18.72
C PHE A 357 -11.09 -6.56 20.03
N CYS A 358 -11.93 -6.58 21.08
CA CYS A 358 -11.55 -6.06 22.39
C CYS A 358 -10.35 -6.82 22.98
N ILE A 359 -10.37 -8.16 22.90
CA ILE A 359 -9.25 -9.02 23.29
C ILE A 359 -8.00 -8.66 22.47
N TRP A 360 -8.15 -8.51 21.15
CA TRP A 360 -7.02 -8.20 20.26
C TRP A 360 -6.40 -6.82 20.55
N GLY A 361 -7.24 -5.81 20.81
CA GLY A 361 -6.80 -4.44 21.07
C GLY A 361 -5.97 -4.29 22.35
N GLU A 362 -6.29 -5.06 23.40
CA GLU A 362 -5.54 -5.06 24.67
C GLU A 362 -4.44 -6.13 24.76
N ALA A 363 -4.31 -7.02 23.78
CA ALA A 363 -3.32 -8.10 23.81
C ALA A 363 -1.86 -7.64 23.68
N ALA A 364 -1.57 -6.38 23.31
CA ALA A 364 -0.22 -5.84 23.13
C ALA A 364 0.69 -6.80 22.31
N ASN A 365 1.86 -7.20 22.82
CA ASN A 365 2.74 -8.15 22.13
C ASN A 365 2.20 -9.59 22.06
N VAL A 366 1.23 -9.95 22.92
CA VAL A 366 0.57 -11.27 22.89
C VAL A 366 -0.29 -11.43 21.64
N ARG A 367 -0.71 -10.35 20.99
CA ARG A 367 -1.45 -10.40 19.70
C ARG A 367 -0.70 -11.14 18.60
N PHE A 368 0.63 -11.21 18.71
CA PHE A 368 1.45 -11.93 17.77
C PHE A 368 1.31 -13.44 17.93
N LEU A 369 0.74 -13.96 19.03
CA LEU A 369 0.46 -15.39 19.30
C LEU A 369 -1.02 -15.73 18.99
N PRO A 370 -1.42 -15.93 17.73
CA PRO A 370 -2.84 -16.02 17.36
C PRO A 370 -3.58 -17.18 18.01
N GLU A 371 -2.91 -18.30 18.29
CA GLU A 371 -3.50 -19.48 18.93
C GLU A 371 -3.67 -19.26 20.43
N CYS A 372 -2.82 -18.44 21.06
CA CYS A 372 -3.06 -17.93 22.40
C CYS A 372 -4.31 -17.05 22.44
N ILE A 373 -4.50 -16.17 21.44
CA ILE A 373 -5.72 -15.35 21.31
C ILE A 373 -6.95 -16.25 21.10
N CYS A 374 -6.85 -17.30 20.28
CA CYS A 374 -7.93 -18.27 20.10
C CYS A 374 -8.30 -18.97 21.41
N TYR A 375 -7.31 -19.33 22.24
CA TYR A 375 -7.55 -19.91 23.56
C TYR A 375 -8.26 -18.94 24.52
N ILE A 376 -7.79 -17.69 24.60
CA ILE A 376 -8.41 -16.64 25.43
C ILE A 376 -9.86 -16.40 24.96
N PHE A 377 -10.05 -16.23 23.65
CA PHE A 377 -11.37 -16.05 23.05
C PHE A 377 -12.30 -17.24 23.31
N HIS A 378 -11.81 -18.48 23.20
CA HIS A 378 -12.63 -19.68 23.44
C HIS A 378 -13.27 -19.68 24.84
N HIS A 379 -12.50 -19.30 25.86
CA HIS A 379 -12.99 -19.27 27.23
C HIS A 379 -13.88 -18.05 27.50
N MET A 380 -13.45 -16.85 27.09
CA MET A 380 -14.23 -15.63 27.28
C MET A 380 -15.56 -15.66 26.52
N ALA A 381 -15.59 -16.24 25.32
CA ALA A 381 -16.82 -16.39 24.56
C ALA A 381 -17.82 -17.33 25.26
N ARG A 382 -17.35 -18.35 25.98
CA ARG A 382 -18.23 -19.22 26.79
C ARG A 382 -18.75 -18.53 28.04
N GLU A 383 -17.93 -17.69 28.69
CA GLU A 383 -18.39 -16.86 29.80
C GLU A 383 -19.41 -15.83 29.34
N LEU A 384 -19.16 -15.17 28.19
CA LEU A 384 -20.10 -14.24 27.59
C LEU A 384 -21.43 -14.91 27.21
N ASP A 385 -21.38 -16.09 26.59
CA ASP A 385 -22.60 -16.83 26.21
C ASP A 385 -23.45 -17.20 27.43
N ALA A 386 -22.81 -17.61 28.54
CA ALA A 386 -23.49 -17.86 29.80
C ALA A 386 -24.12 -16.58 30.39
N ILE A 387 -23.41 -15.44 30.35
CA ILE A 387 -23.91 -14.15 30.85
C ILE A 387 -25.06 -13.62 30.00
N LEU A 388 -25.01 -13.81 28.67
CA LEU A 388 -26.09 -13.42 27.77
C LEU A 388 -27.38 -14.24 27.97
N ASP A 389 -27.27 -15.46 28.54
CA ASP A 389 -28.42 -16.28 28.91
C ASP A 389 -29.01 -15.89 30.29
N HIS A 390 -28.33 -15.03 31.07
CA HIS A 390 -28.79 -14.51 32.35
C HIS A 390 -29.49 -13.13 32.18
N GLY A 391 -30.46 -12.81 33.04
CA GLY A 391 -31.22 -11.55 32.95
C GLY A 391 -30.49 -10.30 33.46
N GLU A 392 -29.45 -10.48 34.29
CA GLU A 392 -28.66 -9.40 34.89
C GLU A 392 -27.19 -9.53 34.49
N ALA A 393 -26.53 -8.41 34.17
CA ALA A 393 -25.11 -8.39 33.85
C ALA A 393 -24.27 -8.62 35.11
N SER A 394 -23.33 -9.56 35.05
CA SER A 394 -22.38 -9.82 36.14
C SER A 394 -20.93 -9.80 35.63
N PRO A 395 -19.97 -9.33 36.44
CA PRO A 395 -18.55 -9.41 36.10
C PRO A 395 -18.08 -10.85 35.86
N ALA A 396 -17.26 -11.06 34.84
CA ALA A 396 -16.69 -12.35 34.54
C ALA A 396 -15.69 -12.78 35.63
N ALA A 397 -15.92 -13.95 36.24
CA ALA A 397 -15.08 -14.48 37.32
C ALA A 397 -13.58 -14.58 36.97
N SER A 398 -13.27 -14.75 35.68
CA SER A 398 -11.89 -14.78 35.16
C SER A 398 -11.15 -13.45 35.23
N CYS A 399 -11.88 -12.33 35.26
CA CYS A 399 -11.33 -10.97 35.21
C CYS A 399 -11.45 -10.23 36.56
N VAL A 400 -12.04 -10.84 37.58
CA VAL A 400 -12.15 -10.25 38.93
C VAL A 400 -10.84 -10.45 39.70
N GLY A 401 -10.19 -9.34 40.06
CA GLY A 401 -8.99 -9.34 40.90
C GLY A 401 -9.27 -9.49 42.39
N GLU A 402 -8.22 -9.61 43.19
CA GLU A 402 -8.28 -9.75 44.66
C GLU A 402 -8.99 -8.58 45.36
N ASN A 403 -9.00 -7.39 44.73
CA ASN A 403 -9.66 -6.18 45.24
C ASN A 403 -11.11 -6.01 44.72
N GLN A 404 -11.74 -7.05 44.15
CA GLN A 404 -13.04 -6.99 43.45
C GLN A 404 -13.07 -6.08 42.20
N SER A 405 -11.92 -5.50 41.80
CA SER A 405 -11.80 -4.75 40.55
C SER A 405 -11.74 -5.69 39.35
N VAL A 406 -12.55 -5.42 38.33
CA VAL A 406 -12.59 -6.18 37.07
C VAL A 406 -11.55 -5.62 36.10
N SER A 407 -10.62 -6.43 35.62
CA SER A 407 -9.65 -6.00 34.61
C SER A 407 -9.11 -7.18 33.78
N PHE A 408 -9.46 -7.20 32.50
CA PHE A 408 -8.94 -8.16 31.52
C PHE A 408 -7.41 -8.06 31.36
N LEU A 409 -6.90 -6.83 31.20
CA LEU A 409 -5.47 -6.57 30.99
C LEU A 409 -4.61 -7.14 32.13
N GLU A 410 -5.01 -6.90 33.38
CA GLU A 410 -4.26 -7.30 34.57
C GLU A 410 -4.37 -8.79 34.87
N GLN A 411 -5.56 -9.39 34.72
CA GLN A 411 -5.77 -10.79 35.08
C GLN A 411 -5.39 -11.79 33.98
N ILE A 412 -5.56 -11.43 32.69
CA ILE A 412 -5.38 -12.35 31.57
C ILE A 412 -4.09 -12.05 30.79
N ILE A 413 -3.90 -10.81 30.32
CA ILE A 413 -2.78 -10.47 29.43
C ILE A 413 -1.47 -10.32 30.17
N ARG A 414 -1.45 -9.58 31.28
CA ARG A 414 -0.23 -9.26 32.03
C ARG A 414 0.56 -10.49 32.49
N PRO A 415 -0.04 -11.58 33.01
CA PRO A 415 0.71 -12.78 33.40
C PRO A 415 1.44 -13.44 32.22
N ILE A 416 0.81 -13.47 31.04
CA ILE A 416 1.38 -14.02 29.81
C ILE A 416 2.52 -13.11 29.32
N TYR A 417 2.25 -11.80 29.26
CA TYR A 417 3.23 -10.80 28.83
C TYR A 417 4.49 -10.79 29.71
N ASP A 418 4.33 -10.79 31.04
CA ASP A 418 5.42 -10.86 32.01
C ASP A 418 6.33 -12.07 31.79
N THR A 419 5.73 -13.21 31.43
CA THR A 419 6.45 -14.44 31.14
C THR A 419 7.27 -14.30 29.85
N ILE A 420 6.68 -13.70 28.81
CA ILE A 420 7.36 -13.43 27.53
C ILE A 420 8.51 -12.45 27.73
N VAL A 421 8.31 -11.36 28.48
CA VAL A 421 9.37 -10.37 28.77
C VAL A 421 10.53 -11.01 29.54
N ALA A 422 10.23 -11.80 30.57
CA ALA A 422 11.26 -12.50 31.35
C ALA A 422 12.08 -13.47 30.50
N GLU A 423 11.46 -14.11 29.51
CA GLU A 423 12.12 -15.02 28.59
C GLU A 423 12.94 -14.27 27.52
N ALA A 424 12.37 -13.21 26.95
CA ALA A 424 13.02 -12.36 25.94
C ALA A 424 14.29 -11.69 26.47
N ALA A 425 14.32 -11.30 27.76
CA ALA A 425 15.53 -10.77 28.40
C ALA A 425 16.71 -11.76 28.36
N ARG A 426 16.47 -13.08 28.26
CA ARG A 426 17.53 -14.10 28.16
C ARG A 426 18.15 -14.21 26.77
N ASN A 427 17.52 -13.62 25.74
CA ASN A 427 18.05 -13.59 24.38
C ASN A 427 19.42 -12.88 24.32
N ASN A 428 19.73 -12.00 25.27
CA ASN A 428 21.02 -11.30 25.38
C ASN A 428 21.43 -10.64 24.04
N ASN A 429 20.51 -9.87 23.45
CA ASN A 429 20.65 -9.22 22.13
C ASN A 429 21.07 -10.17 20.99
N GLY A 430 20.51 -11.38 20.94
CA GLY A 430 20.78 -12.37 19.89
C GLY A 430 22.07 -13.16 20.07
N LYS A 431 22.82 -12.95 21.17
CA LYS A 431 24.05 -13.68 21.47
C LYS A 431 23.79 -15.01 22.19
N ALA A 432 22.62 -15.20 22.79
CA ALA A 432 22.27 -16.46 23.42
C ALA A 432 21.91 -17.51 22.35
N ALA A 433 22.42 -18.74 22.52
CA ALA A 433 22.00 -19.85 21.66
C ALA A 433 20.47 -20.04 21.74
N HIS A 434 19.82 -20.27 20.59
CA HIS A 434 18.36 -20.46 20.53
C HIS A 434 17.88 -21.57 21.47
N SER A 435 18.72 -22.54 21.80
CA SER A 435 18.45 -23.62 22.77
C SER A 435 18.26 -23.18 24.23
N LYS A 436 18.65 -21.95 24.60
CA LYS A 436 18.71 -21.49 26.00
C LYS A 436 17.49 -20.72 26.48
N TRP A 437 16.55 -20.36 25.61
CA TRP A 437 15.37 -19.55 25.90
C TRP A 437 14.20 -19.93 24.98
N ARG A 438 12.95 -19.72 25.41
CA ARG A 438 11.75 -19.95 24.56
C ARG A 438 11.53 -18.78 23.61
N ASN A 439 11.45 -19.04 22.31
CA ASN A 439 11.13 -18.02 21.31
C ASN A 439 9.61 -17.89 21.13
N TYR A 440 9.20 -17.00 20.23
CA TYR A 440 7.80 -16.80 19.84
C TYR A 440 7.10 -18.13 19.47
N ASP A 441 7.73 -18.96 18.62
CA ASP A 441 7.16 -20.23 18.17
C ASP A 441 6.94 -21.20 19.34
N ASP A 442 7.87 -21.26 20.29
CA ASP A 442 7.77 -22.10 21.49
C ASP A 442 6.55 -21.72 22.36
N PHE A 443 6.24 -20.43 22.47
CA PHE A 443 5.05 -19.96 23.20
C PHE A 443 3.77 -20.29 22.44
N ASN A 444 3.76 -20.10 21.12
CA ASN A 444 2.56 -20.31 20.31
C ASN A 444 2.21 -21.80 20.16
N GLU A 445 3.23 -22.64 19.99
CA GLU A 445 3.06 -24.09 19.82
C GLU A 445 2.46 -24.80 21.05
N TYR A 446 2.56 -24.20 22.23
CA TYR A 446 1.86 -24.69 23.41
C TYR A 446 0.34 -24.81 23.15
N PHE A 447 -0.23 -23.87 22.40
CA PHE A 447 -1.64 -23.80 22.03
C PHE A 447 -2.00 -24.69 20.82
N TRP A 448 -1.05 -25.42 20.24
CA TRP A 448 -1.30 -26.43 19.22
C TRP A 448 -1.62 -27.81 19.81
N SER A 449 -1.81 -27.92 21.13
CA SER A 449 -2.17 -29.19 21.75
C SER A 449 -3.28 -29.01 22.77
N PRO A 450 -4.11 -30.04 23.01
CA PRO A 450 -5.08 -30.02 24.10
C PRO A 450 -4.46 -29.78 25.49
N ALA A 451 -3.13 -29.93 25.64
CA ALA A 451 -2.43 -29.61 26.88
C ALA A 451 -2.51 -28.11 27.25
N CYS A 452 -2.88 -27.23 26.31
CA CYS A 452 -3.10 -25.82 26.63
C CYS A 452 -4.23 -25.59 27.62
N PHE A 453 -5.20 -26.52 27.71
CA PHE A 453 -6.27 -26.45 28.71
C PHE A 453 -5.80 -26.76 30.13
N GLU A 454 -4.58 -27.26 30.32
CA GLU A 454 -3.95 -27.38 31.65
C GLU A 454 -3.69 -26.01 32.30
N LEU A 455 -3.55 -24.95 31.48
CA LEU A 455 -3.40 -23.58 31.92
C LEU A 455 -4.59 -23.11 32.79
N GLY A 456 -5.79 -23.65 32.52
CA GLY A 456 -7.01 -23.38 33.27
C GLY A 456 -7.64 -22.02 32.97
N TRP A 457 -8.91 -21.88 33.36
CA TRP A 457 -9.67 -20.63 33.30
C TRP A 457 -10.50 -20.48 34.58
N PRO A 458 -10.18 -19.56 35.50
CA PRO A 458 -9.11 -18.56 35.45
C PRO A 458 -7.69 -19.14 35.39
N LEU A 459 -6.72 -18.34 34.94
CA LEU A 459 -5.33 -18.79 34.70
C LEU A 459 -4.66 -19.31 35.99
N LYS A 460 -4.16 -20.56 35.95
CA LYS A 460 -3.40 -21.14 37.08
C LYS A 460 -2.00 -20.54 37.13
N LYS A 461 -1.73 -19.74 38.17
CA LYS A 461 -0.42 -19.09 38.41
C LYS A 461 0.75 -20.10 38.52
N ASP A 462 0.49 -21.33 38.98
CA ASP A 462 1.49 -22.41 39.10
C ASP A 462 1.69 -23.24 37.83
N SER A 463 1.05 -22.87 36.72
CA SER A 463 1.19 -23.59 35.45
C SER A 463 2.63 -23.59 34.93
N SER A 464 3.02 -24.67 34.24
CA SER A 464 4.34 -24.78 33.62
C SER A 464 4.58 -23.69 32.58
N PHE A 465 3.52 -23.25 31.88
CA PHE A 465 3.56 -22.20 30.84
C PHE A 465 3.95 -20.82 31.41
N LEU A 466 3.31 -20.40 32.51
CA LEU A 466 3.53 -19.10 33.17
C LEU A 466 4.75 -19.07 34.10
N ARG A 467 5.45 -20.20 34.25
CA ARG A 467 6.63 -20.28 35.10
C ARG A 467 7.76 -19.42 34.54
N LYS A 468 8.12 -18.36 35.28
CA LYS A 468 9.27 -17.50 34.96
C LYS A 468 10.59 -18.29 35.03
N PRO A 469 11.57 -18.01 34.16
CA PRO A 469 12.83 -18.75 34.12
C PRO A 469 13.68 -18.55 35.40
N ALA A 470 13.94 -19.63 36.14
CA ALA A 470 14.80 -19.57 37.34
C ALA A 470 16.30 -19.48 37.00
N LYS A 471 17.10 -18.81 37.86
CA LYS A 471 18.57 -18.69 37.72
C LYS A 471 19.31 -20.02 37.96
N LYS A 472 18.78 -20.94 38.77
CA LYS A 472 19.28 -22.31 38.99
C LYS A 472 18.10 -23.28 39.23
N GLY A 473 17.92 -24.31 38.38
CA GLY A 473 16.91 -25.38 38.57
C GLY A 473 15.71 -25.37 37.60
N LYS A 474 15.08 -26.56 37.46
CA LYS A 474 14.05 -27.04 36.48
C LYS A 474 13.57 -26.00 35.46
N ARG A 475 14.07 -26.16 34.23
CA ARG A 475 13.66 -25.42 33.02
C ARG A 475 12.28 -25.90 32.56
N THR A 476 11.40 -24.98 32.18
CA THR A 476 10.28 -25.31 31.30
C THR A 476 10.87 -25.59 29.91
N GLY A 477 10.84 -26.84 29.47
CA GLY A 477 11.46 -27.27 28.22
C GLY A 477 10.84 -26.61 26.99
N LYS A 478 11.63 -26.47 25.91
CA LYS A 478 11.13 -26.13 24.58
C LYS A 478 10.17 -27.21 24.09
N SER A 479 9.07 -26.82 23.47
CA SER A 479 7.98 -27.74 23.13
C SER A 479 8.39 -28.81 22.12
N THR A 480 9.17 -28.47 21.08
CA THR A 480 9.50 -29.44 20.01
C THR A 480 10.88 -29.32 19.37
N PHE A 481 11.43 -28.11 19.16
CA PHE A 481 12.63 -27.96 18.33
C PHE A 481 13.77 -27.18 19.03
N VAL A 482 14.97 -27.77 19.01
CA VAL A 482 16.19 -27.15 19.53
C VAL A 482 17.26 -27.27 18.46
N GLU A 483 17.51 -26.19 17.71
CA GLU A 483 18.57 -26.21 16.69
C GLU A 483 19.95 -26.05 17.33
N HIS A 484 20.83 -27.02 17.08
CA HIS A 484 22.26 -26.93 17.38
C HIS A 484 23.00 -26.55 16.10
N ARG A 485 23.61 -25.38 16.01
CA ARG A 485 24.33 -24.97 14.78
C ARG A 485 25.52 -25.90 14.51
N THR A 486 25.35 -26.88 13.61
CA THR A 486 26.41 -27.78 13.13
C THR A 486 26.30 -27.97 11.61
N PHE A 487 27.42 -28.21 10.93
CA PHE A 487 27.44 -28.46 9.48
C PHE A 487 26.60 -29.68 9.06
N LEU A 488 26.38 -30.64 9.96
CA LEU A 488 25.55 -31.82 9.70
C LEU A 488 24.06 -31.48 9.49
N HIS A 489 23.60 -30.32 9.97
CA HIS A 489 22.22 -29.86 9.69
C HIS A 489 21.98 -29.61 8.20
N LEU A 490 22.99 -29.15 7.44
CA LEU A 490 22.83 -28.97 5.99
C LEU A 490 22.52 -30.31 5.30
N TYR A 491 23.21 -31.37 5.69
CA TYR A 491 22.96 -32.70 5.14
C TYR A 491 21.59 -33.23 5.56
N ARG A 492 21.21 -33.10 6.84
CA ARG A 492 19.90 -33.51 7.35
C ARG A 492 18.75 -32.78 6.63
N SER A 493 18.85 -31.46 6.47
CA SER A 493 17.79 -30.65 5.87
C SER A 493 17.55 -31.00 4.39
N PHE A 494 18.60 -31.39 3.67
CA PHE A 494 18.53 -31.75 2.24
C PHE A 494 18.71 -33.25 1.96
N HIS A 495 18.44 -34.13 2.94
CA HIS A 495 18.65 -35.59 2.82
C HIS A 495 18.03 -36.20 1.55
N ARG A 496 16.83 -35.75 1.14
CA ARG A 496 16.15 -36.25 -0.07
C ARG A 496 16.94 -35.99 -1.34
N LEU A 497 17.55 -34.81 -1.44
CA LEU A 497 18.39 -34.44 -2.57
C LEU A 497 19.64 -35.33 -2.63
N TRP A 498 20.31 -35.50 -1.49
CA TRP A 498 21.52 -36.33 -1.37
C TRP A 498 21.23 -37.79 -1.73
N ILE A 499 20.16 -38.36 -1.17
CA ILE A 499 19.72 -39.73 -1.47
C ILE A 499 19.46 -39.89 -2.97
N PHE A 500 18.72 -38.95 -3.57
CA PHE A 500 18.38 -38.99 -4.98
C PHE A 500 19.61 -38.92 -5.88
N LEU A 501 20.53 -37.98 -5.63
CA LEU A 501 21.76 -37.82 -6.41
C LEU A 501 22.67 -39.05 -6.30
N VAL A 502 22.87 -39.59 -5.09
CA VAL A 502 23.72 -40.79 -4.91
C VAL A 502 23.12 -42.01 -5.60
N VAL A 503 21.82 -42.23 -5.45
CA VAL A 503 21.09 -43.34 -6.10
C VAL A 503 21.16 -43.23 -7.62
N MET A 504 20.90 -42.04 -8.17
CA MET A 504 20.97 -41.82 -9.62
C MET A 504 22.38 -41.97 -10.16
N PHE A 505 23.40 -41.47 -9.44
CA PHE A 505 24.79 -41.66 -9.80
C PHE A 505 25.19 -43.15 -9.85
N GLN A 506 24.80 -43.93 -8.84
CA GLN A 506 25.04 -45.38 -8.82
C GLN A 506 24.35 -46.08 -9.98
N ALA A 507 23.06 -45.78 -10.24
CA ALA A 507 22.31 -46.38 -11.33
C ALA A 507 22.97 -46.11 -12.69
N LEU A 508 23.31 -44.86 -12.97
CA LEU A 508 23.97 -44.45 -14.23
C LEU A 508 25.36 -45.08 -14.38
N THR A 509 26.12 -45.18 -13.29
CA THR A 509 27.45 -45.81 -13.27
C THR A 509 27.35 -47.30 -13.62
N ILE A 510 26.41 -48.03 -13.00
CA ILE A 510 26.20 -49.46 -13.30
C ILE A 510 25.85 -49.67 -14.78
N ILE A 511 25.00 -48.80 -15.35
CA ILE A 511 24.64 -48.86 -16.76
C ILE A 511 25.88 -48.60 -17.64
N ALA A 512 26.70 -47.58 -17.32
CA ALA A 512 27.90 -47.25 -18.07
C ALA A 512 28.92 -48.40 -18.09
N PHE A 513 29.18 -49.03 -16.93
CA PHE A 513 30.10 -50.19 -16.82
C PHE A 513 29.56 -51.46 -17.51
N SER A 514 28.26 -51.52 -17.80
CA SER A 514 27.64 -52.64 -18.54
C SER A 514 27.67 -52.49 -20.07
N HIS A 515 28.37 -51.47 -20.59
CA HIS A 515 28.46 -51.16 -22.02
C HIS A 515 27.08 -50.98 -22.69
N ASN A 516 26.10 -50.39 -21.99
CA ASN A 516 24.71 -50.24 -22.42
C ASN A 516 23.93 -51.54 -22.66
N LYS A 517 24.43 -52.71 -22.23
CA LYS A 517 23.72 -53.98 -22.37
C LYS A 517 22.84 -54.25 -21.16
N ILE A 518 21.52 -54.06 -21.31
CA ILE A 518 20.53 -54.34 -20.27
C ILE A 518 20.20 -55.84 -20.30
N ASN A 519 21.10 -56.65 -19.76
CA ASN A 519 20.86 -58.08 -19.52
C ASN A 519 20.26 -58.29 -18.12
N LEU A 520 19.69 -59.48 -17.87
CA LEU A 520 19.18 -59.85 -16.53
C LEU A 520 20.25 -59.69 -15.44
N ASP A 521 21.53 -59.93 -15.76
CA ASP A 521 22.64 -59.70 -14.85
C ASP A 521 22.90 -58.22 -14.55
N THR A 522 22.76 -57.35 -15.56
CA THR A 522 22.83 -55.90 -15.37
C THR A 522 21.67 -55.42 -14.51
N PHE A 523 20.47 -55.98 -14.70
CA PHE A 523 19.30 -55.68 -13.88
C PHE A 523 19.49 -56.11 -12.42
N LYS A 524 20.02 -57.32 -12.16
CA LYS A 524 20.37 -57.78 -10.80
C LYS A 524 21.42 -56.89 -10.13
N LYS A 525 22.38 -56.36 -10.89
CA LYS A 525 23.34 -55.35 -10.38
C LYS A 525 22.67 -54.01 -10.10
N LEU A 526 21.77 -53.55 -10.97
CA LEU A 526 21.02 -52.31 -10.80
C LEU A 526 20.15 -52.32 -9.53
N LEU A 527 19.64 -53.48 -9.14
CA LEU A 527 18.92 -53.68 -7.87
C LEU A 527 19.76 -53.31 -6.62
N SER A 528 21.09 -53.17 -6.72
CA SER A 528 21.95 -52.63 -5.64
C SER A 528 21.63 -51.18 -5.25
N VAL A 529 20.80 -50.48 -6.01
CA VAL A 529 20.30 -49.15 -5.65
C VAL A 529 19.41 -49.20 -4.40
N ALA A 530 18.62 -50.26 -4.22
CA ALA A 530 17.68 -50.36 -3.09
C ALA A 530 18.38 -50.48 -1.72
N PRO A 531 19.46 -51.28 -1.55
CA PRO A 531 20.25 -51.29 -0.32
C PRO A 531 20.95 -49.96 -0.07
N THR A 532 21.45 -49.27 -1.11
CA THR A 532 22.02 -47.92 -0.96
C THR A 532 20.98 -46.92 -0.47
N PHE A 533 19.79 -46.94 -1.05
CA PHE A 533 18.67 -46.11 -0.60
C PHE A 533 18.33 -46.41 0.87
N ALA A 534 18.25 -47.68 1.27
CA ALA A 534 17.97 -48.06 2.65
C ALA A 534 19.08 -47.62 3.62
N ALA A 535 20.35 -47.78 3.25
CA ALA A 535 21.51 -47.35 4.05
C ALA A 535 21.52 -45.82 4.24
N MET A 536 21.21 -45.05 3.20
CA MET A 536 21.16 -43.59 3.30
C MET A 536 20.00 -43.09 4.18
N ASN A 537 18.84 -43.76 4.15
CA ASN A 537 17.73 -43.47 5.09
C ASN A 537 18.10 -43.84 6.54
N PHE A 538 18.94 -44.85 6.74
CA PHE A 538 19.47 -45.16 8.06
C PHE A 538 20.45 -44.09 8.54
N ILE A 539 21.34 -43.58 7.67
CA ILE A 539 22.22 -42.44 7.97
C ILE A 539 21.40 -41.21 8.36
N GLU A 540 20.32 -40.91 7.64
CA GLU A 540 19.38 -39.84 8.02
C GLU A 540 18.85 -40.07 9.45
N SER A 541 18.41 -41.28 9.77
CA SER A 541 17.88 -41.61 11.11
C SER A 541 18.95 -41.52 12.20
N CYS A 542 20.20 -41.88 11.92
CA CYS A 542 21.34 -41.67 12.81
C CYS A 542 21.59 -40.17 13.07
N LEU A 543 21.51 -39.34 12.03
CA LEU A 543 21.65 -37.88 12.15
C LEU A 543 20.48 -37.26 12.90
N ASP A 544 19.27 -37.78 12.73
CA ASP A 544 18.09 -37.37 13.50
C ASP A 544 18.31 -37.57 15.00
N VAL A 545 18.87 -38.72 15.40
CA VAL A 545 19.23 -39.06 16.80
C VAL A 545 20.37 -38.18 17.31
N LEU A 546 21.48 -38.07 16.56
CA LEU A 546 22.67 -37.33 16.95
C LEU A 546 22.36 -35.84 17.17
N LEU A 547 21.63 -35.24 16.25
CA LEU A 547 21.30 -33.81 16.30
C LEU A 547 20.21 -33.49 17.35
N MET A 548 19.44 -34.48 17.83
CA MET A 548 18.51 -34.30 18.96
C MET A 548 19.12 -34.54 20.34
N PHE A 549 20.39 -34.93 20.43
CA PHE A 549 21.03 -35.33 21.70
C PHE A 549 20.93 -34.27 22.81
N GLY A 550 21.05 -32.98 22.48
CA GLY A 550 20.91 -31.88 23.45
C GLY A 550 19.46 -31.52 23.82
N ALA A 551 18.47 -32.01 23.07
CA ALA A 551 17.05 -31.70 23.21
C ALA A 551 16.25 -32.79 23.94
N TYR A 552 16.82 -33.97 24.17
CA TYR A 552 16.12 -35.11 24.79
C TYR A 552 15.57 -34.83 26.20
N SER A 553 16.24 -33.98 26.96
CA SER A 553 15.78 -33.60 28.31
C SER A 553 14.60 -32.63 28.32
N THR A 554 14.31 -31.99 27.18
CA THR A 554 13.31 -30.91 27.07
C THR A 554 12.17 -31.23 26.10
N ALA A 555 12.36 -32.14 25.14
CA ALA A 555 11.38 -32.48 24.11
C ALA A 555 10.24 -33.37 24.65
N ARG A 556 9.05 -33.25 24.04
CA ARG A 556 7.89 -34.11 24.35
C ARG A 556 8.23 -35.58 24.13
N GLY A 557 7.77 -36.47 25.03
CA GLY A 557 8.01 -37.92 24.92
C GLY A 557 7.53 -38.54 23.60
N MET A 558 6.50 -37.95 22.98
CA MET A 558 6.02 -38.35 21.66
C MET A 558 7.04 -38.04 20.53
N ALA A 559 7.73 -36.90 20.56
CA ALA A 559 8.74 -36.59 19.54
C ALA A 559 9.95 -37.53 19.65
N ILE A 560 10.35 -37.84 20.89
CA ILE A 560 11.44 -38.78 21.20
C ILE A 560 11.07 -40.20 20.74
N SER A 561 9.86 -40.67 21.07
CA SER A 561 9.42 -42.01 20.67
C SER A 561 9.36 -42.17 19.15
N ARG A 562 8.97 -41.12 18.41
CA ARG A 562 8.98 -41.15 16.93
C ARG A 562 10.39 -41.39 16.39
N ILE A 563 11.39 -40.65 16.87
CA ILE A 563 12.77 -40.76 16.36
C ILE A 563 13.34 -42.13 16.69
N VAL A 564 13.11 -42.63 17.91
CA VAL A 564 13.56 -43.97 18.32
C VAL A 564 12.90 -45.05 17.45
N ILE A 565 11.59 -44.98 17.23
CA ILE A 565 10.87 -45.92 16.35
C ILE A 565 11.42 -45.85 14.92
N ARG A 566 11.63 -44.64 14.37
CA ARG A 566 12.21 -44.47 13.01
C ARG A 566 13.61 -45.05 12.92
N PHE A 567 14.45 -44.87 13.95
CA PHE A 567 15.81 -45.40 13.98
C PHE A 567 15.83 -46.93 13.92
N PHE A 568 15.05 -47.61 14.78
CA PHE A 568 14.97 -49.07 14.76
C PHE A 568 14.30 -49.60 13.49
N TRP A 569 13.22 -48.97 13.03
CA TRP A 569 12.52 -49.35 11.81
C TRP A 569 13.42 -49.25 10.57
N THR A 570 14.12 -48.12 10.40
CA THR A 570 15.04 -47.94 9.27
C THR A 570 16.26 -48.84 9.39
N GLY A 571 16.81 -49.05 10.59
CA GLY A 571 17.91 -49.97 10.83
C GLY A 571 17.58 -51.42 10.47
N VAL A 572 16.45 -51.94 10.96
CA VAL A 572 15.99 -53.32 10.64
C VAL A 572 15.71 -53.44 9.15
N SER A 573 15.03 -52.46 8.54
CA SER A 573 14.72 -52.48 7.11
C SER A 573 15.98 -52.43 6.24
N SER A 574 17.00 -51.67 6.64
CA SER A 574 18.29 -51.59 5.95
C SER A 574 19.08 -52.90 6.06
N ALA A 575 19.19 -53.47 7.27
CA ALA A 575 19.83 -54.76 7.48
C ALA A 575 19.15 -55.88 6.67
N PHE A 576 17.82 -55.90 6.65
CA PHE A 576 17.04 -56.85 5.85
C PHE A 576 17.25 -56.67 4.35
N ALA A 577 17.17 -55.44 3.83
CA ALA A 577 17.38 -55.16 2.41
C ALA A 577 18.79 -55.53 1.94
N ILE A 578 19.82 -55.28 2.77
CA ILE A 578 21.20 -55.68 2.50
C ILE A 578 21.32 -57.21 2.54
N TYR A 579 20.77 -57.87 3.57
CA TYR A 579 20.83 -59.33 3.71
C TYR A 579 20.21 -60.07 2.52
N VAL A 580 18.98 -59.70 2.12
CA VAL A 580 18.31 -60.34 0.97
C VAL A 580 19.06 -60.04 -0.32
N TYR A 581 19.66 -58.84 -0.48
CA TYR A 581 20.49 -58.51 -1.63
C TYR A 581 21.79 -59.34 -1.67
N LEU A 582 22.47 -59.54 -0.54
CA LEU A 582 23.65 -60.39 -0.45
C LEU A 582 23.32 -61.85 -0.80
N LYS A 583 22.17 -62.36 -0.34
CA LYS A 583 21.69 -63.70 -0.72
C LYS A 583 21.35 -63.81 -2.21
N LEU A 584 20.82 -62.74 -2.81
CA LEU A 584 20.64 -62.63 -4.25
C LEU A 584 21.97 -62.65 -5.02
N LEU A 585 23.04 -62.04 -4.48
CA LEU A 585 24.37 -62.11 -5.08
C LEU A 585 25.00 -63.51 -4.95
N GLU A 586 24.77 -64.19 -3.83
CA GLU A 586 25.22 -65.58 -3.62
C GLU A 586 24.49 -66.56 -4.56
N GLU A 587 23.17 -66.39 -4.72
CA GLU A 587 22.34 -67.14 -5.67
C GLU A 587 22.81 -66.91 -7.11
N ARG A 588 23.20 -65.67 -7.46
CA ARG A 588 23.81 -65.33 -8.75
C ARG A 588 25.14 -66.06 -9.00
N ASN A 589 25.99 -66.21 -8.00
CA ASN A 589 27.30 -66.88 -8.16
C ASN A 589 27.18 -68.41 -8.21
N THR A 590 26.08 -68.97 -7.70
CA THR A 590 25.91 -70.43 -7.51
C THR A 590 24.94 -71.08 -8.52
N ASN A 591 24.29 -70.30 -9.42
CA ASN A 591 23.33 -70.80 -10.43
C ASN A 591 22.22 -71.72 -9.86
N LYS A 592 21.70 -71.42 -8.66
CA LYS A 592 20.55 -72.10 -8.04
C LYS A 592 19.22 -71.47 -8.46
N ASP A 593 18.10 -72.15 -8.18
CA ASP A 593 16.74 -71.63 -8.42
C ASP A 593 16.57 -70.20 -7.89
N PRO A 594 15.91 -69.28 -8.63
CA PRO A 594 15.90 -67.84 -8.34
C PRO A 594 14.87 -67.45 -7.26
N PHE A 595 14.93 -68.10 -6.11
CA PHE A 595 14.03 -67.85 -4.99
C PHE A 595 14.26 -66.47 -4.37
N TYR A 596 15.52 -66.13 -4.05
CA TYR A 596 15.84 -64.84 -3.42
C TYR A 596 15.63 -63.67 -4.38
N PHE A 597 15.85 -63.87 -5.69
CA PHE A 597 15.48 -62.90 -6.71
C PHE A 597 13.99 -62.57 -6.76
N ARG A 598 13.12 -63.58 -6.74
CA ARG A 598 11.65 -63.36 -6.71
C ARG A 598 11.21 -62.69 -5.41
N LEU A 599 11.75 -63.14 -4.27
CA LEU A 599 11.48 -62.56 -2.96
C LEU A 599 11.89 -61.09 -2.90
N TYR A 600 13.07 -60.76 -3.42
CA TYR A 600 13.60 -59.40 -3.40
C TYR A 600 12.76 -58.43 -4.25
N ILE A 601 12.37 -58.83 -5.46
CA ILE A 601 11.50 -58.02 -6.32
C ILE A 601 10.13 -57.82 -5.67
N LEU A 602 9.56 -58.85 -5.06
CA LEU A 602 8.28 -58.75 -4.36
C LEU A 602 8.35 -57.76 -3.21
N VAL A 603 9.38 -57.85 -2.36
CA VAL A 603 9.60 -56.93 -1.24
C VAL A 603 9.75 -55.48 -1.73
N LEU A 604 10.57 -55.26 -2.76
CA LEU A 604 10.79 -53.94 -3.32
C LEU A 604 9.52 -53.38 -3.98
N GLY A 605 8.78 -54.22 -4.71
CA GLY A 605 7.53 -53.87 -5.37
C GLY A 605 6.43 -53.49 -4.38
N VAL A 606 6.27 -54.25 -3.31
CA VAL A 606 5.33 -53.93 -2.21
C VAL A 606 5.71 -52.61 -1.54
N TYR A 607 7.00 -52.42 -1.23
CA TYR A 607 7.50 -51.18 -0.63
C TYR A 607 7.24 -49.97 -1.54
N ALA A 608 7.57 -50.08 -2.83
CA ALA A 608 7.33 -49.02 -3.82
C ALA A 608 5.84 -48.73 -3.98
N GLY A 609 5.00 -49.76 -4.05
CA GLY A 609 3.54 -49.63 -4.11
C GLY A 609 2.98 -48.87 -2.91
N ILE A 610 3.36 -49.25 -1.70
CA ILE A 610 2.97 -48.55 -0.46
C ILE A 610 3.41 -47.08 -0.51
N ARG A 611 4.66 -46.80 -0.92
CA ARG A 611 5.19 -45.43 -1.03
C ARG A 611 4.44 -44.60 -2.06
N ILE A 612 4.09 -45.16 -3.22
CA ILE A 612 3.31 -44.48 -4.26
C ILE A 612 1.91 -44.17 -3.74
N VAL A 613 1.23 -45.13 -3.10
CA VAL A 613 -0.11 -44.92 -2.52
C VAL A 613 -0.07 -43.80 -1.47
N PHE A 614 0.91 -43.81 -0.54
CA PHE A 614 1.08 -42.73 0.43
C PHE A 614 1.40 -41.38 -0.22
N ALA A 615 2.24 -41.35 -1.27
CA ALA A 615 2.53 -40.14 -2.01
C ALA A 615 1.29 -39.57 -2.69
N LEU A 616 0.47 -40.42 -3.33
CA LEU A 616 -0.80 -40.02 -3.94
C LEU A 616 -1.77 -39.46 -2.89
N LEU A 617 -1.93 -40.15 -1.75
CA LEU A 617 -2.80 -39.71 -0.64
C LEU A 617 -2.38 -38.37 -0.03
N THR A 618 -1.08 -38.08 0.02
CA THR A 618 -0.57 -36.88 0.71
C THR A 618 -0.29 -35.70 -0.23
N LYS A 619 0.02 -35.94 -1.51
CA LYS A 619 0.42 -34.92 -2.47
C LYS A 619 -0.65 -34.55 -3.48
N LEU A 620 -1.60 -35.44 -3.80
CA LEU A 620 -2.71 -35.09 -4.68
C LEU A 620 -3.85 -34.45 -3.86
N PRO A 621 -4.25 -33.21 -4.18
CA PRO A 621 -5.31 -32.49 -3.46
C PRO A 621 -6.64 -33.26 -3.37
N ALA A 622 -7.03 -33.98 -4.44
CA ALA A 622 -8.25 -34.77 -4.49
C ALA A 622 -8.24 -36.00 -3.55
N CYS A 623 -7.06 -36.55 -3.25
CA CYS A 623 -6.89 -37.69 -2.35
C CYS A 623 -6.55 -37.25 -0.91
N HIS A 624 -6.08 -36.02 -0.74
CA HIS A 624 -5.77 -35.45 0.56
C HIS A 624 -7.01 -35.25 1.43
N THR A 625 -8.15 -34.87 0.83
CA THR A 625 -9.44 -34.79 1.53
C THR A 625 -9.82 -36.13 2.16
N LEU A 626 -9.62 -37.24 1.44
CA LEU A 626 -9.81 -38.61 1.97
C LEU A 626 -8.83 -38.93 3.11
N SER A 627 -7.57 -38.46 3.04
CA SER A 627 -6.60 -38.62 4.13
C SER A 627 -6.94 -37.80 5.38
N GLU A 628 -7.56 -36.62 5.23
CA GLU A 628 -8.02 -35.82 6.37
C GLU A 628 -9.32 -36.34 6.98
N MET A 629 -10.20 -36.95 6.18
CA MET A 629 -11.43 -37.58 6.65
C MET A 629 -11.20 -38.95 7.32
N SER A 630 -10.04 -39.58 7.12
CA SER A 630 -9.71 -40.85 7.78
C SER A 630 -9.31 -40.62 9.24
N ASP A 631 -10.30 -40.71 10.12
CA ASP A 631 -10.16 -40.63 11.57
C ASP A 631 -9.67 -41.92 12.24
N GLN A 632 -9.36 -42.95 11.45
CA GLN A 632 -8.86 -44.21 11.98
C GLN A 632 -7.45 -44.06 12.55
N SER A 633 -7.26 -44.55 13.78
CA SER A 633 -6.00 -44.52 14.54
C SER A 633 -4.80 -45.08 13.75
N PHE A 634 -5.04 -46.07 12.89
CA PHE A 634 -4.03 -46.67 12.01
C PHE A 634 -3.40 -45.65 11.04
N PHE A 635 -4.21 -44.92 10.27
CA PHE A 635 -3.70 -43.93 9.32
C PHE A 635 -3.02 -42.76 10.04
N GLN A 636 -3.49 -42.41 11.23
CA GLN A 636 -2.89 -41.36 12.05
C GLN A 636 -1.51 -41.75 12.58
N PHE A 637 -1.31 -43.01 12.96
CA PHE A 637 0.00 -43.52 13.37
C PHE A 637 1.01 -43.46 12.22
N PHE A 638 0.65 -43.94 11.03
CA PHE A 638 1.56 -43.87 9.86
C PHE A 638 1.83 -42.44 9.41
N LYS A 639 0.80 -41.57 9.40
CA LYS A 639 0.98 -40.14 9.11
C LYS A 639 1.95 -39.50 10.11
N TRP A 640 1.81 -39.80 11.39
CA TRP A 640 2.70 -39.32 12.46
C TRP A 640 4.14 -39.83 12.32
N ILE A 641 4.37 -41.06 11.86
CA ILE A 641 5.73 -41.57 11.60
C ILE A 641 6.43 -40.79 10.48
N TYR A 642 5.70 -40.46 9.41
CA TYR A 642 6.28 -39.84 8.20
C TYR A 642 6.21 -38.31 8.17
N GLN A 643 5.27 -37.68 8.90
CA GLN A 643 5.07 -36.24 8.93
C GLN A 643 4.58 -35.78 10.31
N GLU A 644 5.27 -34.80 10.89
CA GLU A 644 4.83 -34.15 12.12
C GLU A 644 3.58 -33.29 11.87
N ARG A 645 2.63 -33.33 12.81
CA ARG A 645 1.39 -32.53 12.74
C ARG A 645 1.65 -31.11 13.23
N TYR A 646 2.06 -30.21 12.34
CA TYR A 646 2.08 -28.79 12.65
C TYR A 646 0.70 -28.17 12.42
N PHE A 647 0.36 -27.15 13.22
CA PHE A 647 -0.83 -26.34 13.00
C PHE A 647 -0.59 -25.35 11.85
N VAL A 648 0.54 -24.64 11.89
CA VAL A 648 0.94 -23.68 10.86
C VAL A 648 1.29 -24.40 9.57
N GLY A 649 0.72 -23.92 8.46
CA GLY A 649 0.93 -24.45 7.12
C GLY A 649 0.12 -25.71 6.78
N ARG A 650 -0.77 -26.16 7.66
CA ARG A 650 -1.69 -27.27 7.37
C ARG A 650 -2.76 -26.84 6.35
N GLY A 651 -2.95 -27.63 5.30
CA GLY A 651 -3.91 -27.32 4.25
C GLY A 651 -3.45 -26.24 3.27
N LEU A 652 -2.19 -25.75 3.37
CA LEU A 652 -1.54 -25.02 2.29
C LEU A 652 -1.24 -26.01 1.17
N VAL A 653 -2.22 -26.18 0.30
CA VAL A 653 -2.14 -27.08 -0.84
C VAL A 653 -2.07 -26.23 -2.10
N GLU A 654 -1.05 -26.47 -2.91
CA GLU A 654 -0.95 -25.88 -4.23
C GLU A 654 -2.04 -26.48 -5.13
N LYS A 655 -2.56 -25.68 -6.07
CA LYS A 655 -3.50 -26.18 -7.08
C LYS A 655 -2.83 -27.33 -7.83
N THR A 656 -3.60 -28.37 -8.19
CA THR A 656 -3.11 -29.53 -8.98
C THR A 656 -2.35 -29.10 -10.23
N THR A 657 -2.83 -28.04 -10.88
CA THR A 657 -2.20 -27.45 -12.07
C THR A 657 -0.82 -26.89 -11.78
N ASP A 658 -0.63 -26.22 -10.66
CA ASP A 658 0.63 -25.58 -10.29
C ASP A 658 1.64 -26.64 -9.83
N TYR A 659 1.17 -27.65 -9.08
CA TYR A 659 1.97 -28.82 -8.75
C TYR A 659 2.44 -29.58 -9.99
N LEU A 660 1.54 -29.81 -10.98
CA LEU A 660 1.91 -30.50 -12.22
C LEU A 660 2.92 -29.71 -13.05
N ARG A 661 2.78 -28.39 -13.12
CA ARG A 661 3.76 -27.50 -13.76
C ARG A 661 5.13 -27.60 -13.07
N TYR A 662 5.14 -27.57 -11.74
CA TYR A 662 6.36 -27.73 -10.95
C TYR A 662 7.02 -29.10 -11.17
N LEU A 663 6.23 -30.18 -11.20
CA LEU A 663 6.72 -31.52 -11.49
C LEU A 663 7.35 -31.60 -12.89
N LEU A 664 6.65 -31.09 -13.92
CA LEU A 664 7.16 -31.07 -15.29
C LEU A 664 8.45 -30.25 -15.40
N TYR A 665 8.53 -29.11 -14.72
CA TYR A 665 9.74 -28.29 -14.65
C TYR A 665 10.94 -29.09 -14.14
N TRP A 666 10.80 -29.79 -13.01
CA TRP A 666 11.88 -30.62 -12.47
C TRP A 666 12.19 -31.85 -13.31
N LEU A 667 11.19 -32.48 -13.93
CA LEU A 667 11.41 -33.61 -14.83
C LEU A 667 12.30 -33.23 -16.02
N VAL A 668 12.10 -32.05 -16.61
CA VAL A 668 12.96 -31.54 -17.69
C VAL A 668 14.39 -31.29 -17.19
N ILE A 669 14.56 -30.63 -16.02
CA ILE A 669 15.88 -30.42 -15.42
C ILE A 669 16.61 -31.75 -15.21
N PHE A 670 15.94 -32.72 -14.61
CA PHE A 670 16.52 -34.03 -14.34
C PHE A 670 16.84 -34.79 -15.61
N ALA A 671 15.98 -34.75 -16.63
CA ALA A 671 16.26 -35.37 -17.92
C ALA A 671 17.52 -34.79 -18.57
N CYS A 672 17.66 -33.46 -18.61
CA CYS A 672 18.86 -32.80 -19.15
C CYS A 672 20.10 -33.11 -18.32
N LYS A 673 20.03 -32.95 -17.00
CA LYS A 673 21.13 -33.22 -16.06
C LYS A 673 21.66 -34.64 -16.20
N PHE A 674 20.78 -35.65 -16.10
CA PHE A 674 21.22 -37.04 -16.07
C PHE A 674 21.67 -37.53 -17.45
N THR A 675 21.11 -37.00 -18.54
CA THR A 675 21.62 -37.25 -19.89
C THR A 675 23.03 -36.67 -20.03
N PHE A 676 23.25 -35.42 -19.61
CA PHE A 676 24.57 -34.77 -19.61
C PHE A 676 25.59 -35.54 -18.76
N ALA A 677 25.22 -35.87 -17.52
CA ALA A 677 26.06 -36.64 -16.61
C ALA A 677 26.41 -38.03 -17.19
N TYR A 678 25.46 -38.71 -17.81
CA TYR A 678 25.72 -40.02 -18.39
C TYR A 678 26.73 -39.98 -19.53
N PHE A 679 26.49 -39.13 -20.53
CA PHE A 679 27.29 -39.12 -21.76
C PHE A 679 28.65 -38.43 -21.60
N LEU A 680 28.73 -37.36 -20.80
CA LEU A 680 29.92 -36.51 -20.72
C LEU A 680 30.72 -36.69 -19.43
N GLN A 681 30.11 -37.13 -18.34
CA GLN A 681 30.81 -37.32 -17.06
C GLN A 681 31.16 -38.80 -16.80
N ILE A 682 30.15 -39.68 -16.81
CA ILE A 682 30.30 -41.06 -16.33
C ILE A 682 30.86 -41.99 -17.42
N LYS A 683 30.25 -42.03 -18.61
CA LYS A 683 30.64 -42.95 -19.68
C LYS A 683 32.11 -42.81 -20.13
N PRO A 684 32.69 -41.60 -20.29
CA PRO A 684 34.08 -41.45 -20.70
C PRO A 684 35.09 -41.96 -19.66
N LEU A 685 34.73 -41.96 -18.37
CA LEU A 685 35.59 -42.43 -17.28
C LEU A 685 35.68 -43.95 -17.17
N VAL A 686 34.71 -44.69 -17.70
CA VAL A 686 34.66 -46.15 -17.59
C VAL A 686 35.88 -46.81 -18.21
N GLY A 687 36.26 -46.41 -19.44
CA GLY A 687 37.41 -46.96 -20.15
C GLY A 687 38.73 -46.77 -19.39
N PRO A 688 39.11 -45.52 -19.04
CA PRO A 688 40.28 -45.25 -18.20
C PRO A 688 40.25 -46.00 -16.86
N THR A 689 39.08 -46.12 -16.22
CA THR A 689 38.94 -46.84 -14.95
C THR A 689 39.23 -48.33 -15.11
N GLN A 690 38.72 -48.98 -16.15
CA GLN A 690 39.00 -50.40 -16.45
C GLN A 690 40.49 -50.61 -16.72
N ILE A 691 41.11 -49.74 -17.53
CA ILE A 691 42.55 -49.80 -17.83
C ILE A 691 43.37 -49.71 -16.53
N ILE A 692 43.04 -48.78 -15.62
CA ILE A 692 43.77 -48.60 -14.35
C ILE A 692 43.58 -49.79 -13.40
N LEU A 693 42.39 -50.42 -13.41
CA LEU A 693 42.11 -51.61 -12.61
C LEU A 693 42.89 -52.84 -13.10
N ASP A 694 43.07 -52.97 -14.41
CA ASP A 694 43.78 -54.09 -15.03
C ASP A 694 45.32 -53.94 -14.96
N LEU A 695 45.83 -52.75 -14.58
CA LEU A 695 47.26 -52.54 -14.38
C LEU A 695 47.78 -53.35 -13.17
N PRO A 696 48.90 -54.09 -13.31
CA PRO A 696 49.54 -54.74 -12.17
C PRO A 696 49.95 -53.70 -11.12
N SER A 697 50.05 -54.10 -9.86
CA SER A 697 50.39 -53.19 -8.76
C SER A 697 51.74 -52.51 -9.01
N LEU A 698 51.71 -51.24 -9.44
CA LEU A 698 52.91 -50.44 -9.67
C LEU A 698 53.39 -49.87 -8.33
N GLN A 699 54.66 -50.08 -7.99
CA GLN A 699 55.31 -49.36 -6.90
C GLN A 699 55.72 -47.97 -7.42
N TYR A 700 55.00 -46.93 -7.01
CA TYR A 700 55.35 -45.56 -7.36
C TYR A 700 56.51 -45.08 -6.48
N SER A 701 57.46 -44.35 -7.05
CA SER A 701 58.60 -43.79 -6.32
C SER A 701 58.26 -42.57 -5.45
N TRP A 702 57.01 -42.08 -5.53
CA TRP A 702 56.56 -40.84 -4.88
C TRP A 702 55.58 -41.10 -3.72
N HIS A 703 55.92 -40.53 -2.55
CA HIS A 703 55.20 -40.45 -1.26
C HIS A 703 54.38 -41.70 -0.81
N ASP A 704 54.95 -42.39 0.18
CA ASP A 704 54.47 -43.65 0.80
C ASP A 704 53.00 -43.71 1.23
N PHE A 705 52.35 -42.56 1.47
CA PHE A 705 50.95 -42.49 1.93
C PHE A 705 49.93 -42.86 0.84
N ILE A 706 50.29 -42.71 -0.43
CA ILE A 706 49.38 -42.87 -1.57
C ILE A 706 49.54 -44.24 -2.25
N SER A 707 50.78 -44.74 -2.32
CA SER A 707 51.15 -45.82 -3.24
C SER A 707 51.26 -47.22 -2.62
N LYS A 708 51.71 -47.37 -1.37
CA LYS A 708 51.98 -48.71 -0.81
C LYS A 708 50.65 -49.40 -0.45
N LYS A 709 50.45 -50.63 -0.96
CA LYS A 709 49.31 -51.53 -0.68
C LYS A 709 47.91 -51.05 -1.12
N ASN A 710 47.83 -50.09 -2.05
CA ASN A 710 46.55 -49.43 -2.37
C ASN A 710 45.91 -49.86 -3.71
N ASN A 711 46.40 -50.91 -4.39
CA ASN A 711 45.83 -51.48 -5.63
C ASN A 711 45.26 -50.44 -6.63
N ASN A 712 45.97 -49.34 -6.88
CA ASN A 712 45.56 -48.23 -7.76
C ASN A 712 44.23 -47.49 -7.39
N VAL A 713 43.65 -47.77 -6.22
CA VAL A 713 42.34 -47.22 -5.78
C VAL A 713 42.39 -45.70 -5.63
N LEU A 714 43.43 -45.14 -5.02
CA LEU A 714 43.50 -43.67 -4.84
C LEU A 714 43.62 -42.93 -6.18
N THR A 715 44.29 -43.51 -7.16
CA THR A 715 44.36 -42.96 -8.53
C THR A 715 42.97 -42.88 -9.17
N ILE A 716 42.16 -43.92 -8.98
CA ILE A 716 40.76 -43.94 -9.42
C ILE A 716 39.95 -42.88 -8.68
N VAL A 717 40.11 -42.76 -7.35
CA VAL A 717 39.44 -41.72 -6.56
C VAL A 717 39.81 -40.32 -7.05
N SER A 718 41.09 -40.04 -7.30
CA SER A 718 41.55 -38.75 -7.84
C SER A 718 41.01 -38.44 -9.23
N LEU A 719 40.82 -39.46 -10.08
CA LEU A 719 40.20 -39.31 -11.40
C LEU A 719 38.69 -38.98 -11.29
N TRP A 720 37.97 -39.66 -10.39
CA TRP A 720 36.52 -39.51 -10.24
C TRP A 720 36.11 -38.30 -9.39
N ALA A 721 36.91 -37.88 -8.41
CA ALA A 721 36.54 -36.84 -7.45
C ALA A 721 36.15 -35.49 -8.09
N PRO A 722 36.89 -34.93 -9.07
CA PRO A 722 36.49 -33.69 -9.74
C PRO A 722 35.16 -33.86 -10.50
N VAL A 723 34.96 -35.01 -11.13
CA VAL A 723 33.75 -35.29 -11.91
C VAL A 723 32.52 -35.45 -11.01
N ILE A 724 32.67 -36.09 -9.85
CA ILE A 724 31.62 -36.18 -8.83
C ILE A 724 31.28 -34.78 -8.28
N ALA A 725 32.27 -33.91 -8.07
CA ALA A 725 32.02 -32.54 -7.64
C ALA A 725 31.20 -31.75 -8.69
N ILE A 726 31.54 -31.88 -9.98
CA ILE A 726 30.77 -31.28 -11.08
C ILE A 726 29.36 -31.86 -11.15
N TYR A 727 29.22 -33.18 -10.99
CA TYR A 727 27.92 -33.86 -10.95
C TYR A 727 27.00 -33.33 -9.84
N LEU A 728 27.55 -32.93 -8.68
CA LEU A 728 26.75 -32.33 -7.61
C LEU A 728 26.36 -30.88 -7.92
N MET A 729 27.24 -30.13 -8.59
CA MET A 729 27.03 -28.70 -8.90
C MET A 729 26.13 -28.46 -10.12
N ASP A 730 26.18 -29.32 -11.14
CA ASP A 730 25.53 -29.09 -12.44
C ASP A 730 24.00 -28.91 -12.38
N ILE A 731 23.34 -29.38 -11.30
CA ILE A 731 21.90 -29.20 -11.09
C ILE A 731 21.54 -27.71 -10.99
N HIS A 732 22.44 -26.91 -10.42
CA HIS A 732 22.26 -25.46 -10.33
C HIS A 732 22.32 -24.82 -11.72
N ILE A 733 23.24 -25.27 -12.58
CA ILE A 733 23.37 -24.76 -13.96
C ILE A 733 22.08 -25.02 -14.75
N TRP A 734 21.59 -26.26 -14.76
CA TRP A 734 20.34 -26.60 -15.45
C TRP A 734 19.13 -25.87 -14.88
N TYR A 735 19.07 -25.71 -13.56
CA TYR A 735 18.03 -24.92 -12.90
C TYR A 735 18.07 -23.45 -13.34
N THR A 736 19.22 -22.80 -13.31
CA THR A 736 19.35 -21.38 -13.71
C THR A 736 18.96 -21.15 -15.17
N LEU A 737 19.41 -22.02 -16.09
CA LEU A 737 19.07 -21.95 -17.50
C LEU A 737 17.56 -22.11 -17.74
N LEU A 738 16.95 -23.17 -17.19
CA LEU A 738 15.53 -23.42 -17.39
C LEU A 738 14.66 -22.39 -16.66
N SER A 739 15.09 -21.91 -15.49
CA SER A 739 14.43 -20.81 -14.76
C SER A 739 14.41 -19.53 -15.58
N ALA A 740 15.52 -19.18 -16.25
CA ALA A 740 15.58 -18.02 -17.14
C ALA A 740 14.64 -18.17 -18.35
N ILE A 741 14.60 -19.36 -18.98
CA ILE A 741 13.71 -19.63 -20.13
C ILE A 741 12.23 -19.56 -19.71
N VAL A 742 11.86 -20.30 -18.66
CA VAL A 742 10.47 -20.34 -18.18
C VAL A 742 10.05 -18.98 -17.65
N GLY A 743 10.92 -18.29 -16.91
CA GLY A 743 10.71 -16.91 -16.45
C GLY A 743 10.50 -15.94 -17.61
N GLY A 744 11.27 -16.07 -18.69
CA GLY A 744 11.09 -15.29 -19.91
C GLY A 744 9.74 -15.55 -20.60
N VAL A 745 9.33 -16.81 -20.72
CA VAL A 745 8.02 -17.19 -21.29
C VAL A 745 6.86 -16.70 -20.43
N MET A 746 6.96 -16.86 -19.10
CA MET A 746 5.94 -16.37 -18.17
C MET A 746 5.86 -14.85 -18.18
N GLY A 747 7.00 -14.16 -18.27
CA GLY A 747 7.07 -12.72 -18.46
C GLY A 747 6.38 -12.27 -19.74
N ALA A 748 6.66 -12.92 -20.86
CA ALA A 748 5.99 -12.63 -22.13
C ALA A 748 4.47 -12.88 -22.09
N ARG A 749 4.03 -13.98 -21.46
CA ARG A 749 2.60 -14.29 -21.29
C ARG A 749 1.89 -13.24 -20.43
N ALA A 750 2.54 -12.77 -19.38
CA ALA A 750 2.03 -11.71 -18.51
C ALA A 750 2.22 -10.29 -19.10
N ARG A 751 2.68 -10.19 -20.36
CA ARG A 751 3.00 -8.93 -21.04
C ARG A 751 3.97 -8.04 -20.26
N LEU A 752 4.81 -8.65 -19.41
CA LEU A 752 5.81 -7.95 -18.63
C LEU A 752 6.90 -7.42 -19.56
N GLY A 753 6.94 -6.09 -19.70
CA GLY A 753 7.87 -5.42 -20.59
C GLY A 753 7.41 -5.52 -22.04
N GLU A 754 6.10 -5.41 -22.30
CA GLU A 754 5.60 -5.11 -23.65
C GLU A 754 6.07 -3.70 -24.08
N ILE A 755 6.15 -2.78 -23.13
CA ILE A 755 6.72 -1.43 -23.30
C ILE A 755 8.03 -1.38 -22.53
N ARG A 756 9.17 -1.37 -23.24
CA ARG A 756 10.54 -1.33 -22.66
C ARG A 756 11.32 -0.07 -23.00
N SER A 757 10.73 0.81 -23.80
CA SER A 757 11.40 2.00 -24.29
C SER A 757 10.36 3.07 -24.57
N ILE A 758 10.81 4.31 -24.46
CA ILE A 758 10.06 5.51 -24.82
C ILE A 758 9.53 5.47 -26.28
N GLU A 759 10.24 4.82 -27.21
CA GLU A 759 9.76 4.66 -28.58
C GLU A 759 8.50 3.77 -28.66
N MET A 760 8.43 2.72 -27.85
CA MET A 760 7.24 1.88 -27.74
C MET A 760 6.09 2.62 -27.07
N VAL A 761 6.39 3.49 -26.09
CA VAL A 761 5.39 4.38 -25.49
C VAL A 761 4.74 5.24 -26.57
N HIS A 762 5.54 5.82 -27.47
CA HIS A 762 5.02 6.67 -28.55
C HIS A 762 4.14 5.89 -29.53
N LYS A 763 4.61 4.71 -29.96
CA LYS A 763 3.87 3.86 -30.90
C LYS A 763 2.54 3.33 -30.33
N ARG A 764 2.45 3.13 -29.02
CA ARG A 764 1.26 2.58 -28.37
C ARG A 764 0.35 3.64 -27.75
N PHE A 765 0.72 4.92 -27.77
CA PHE A 765 0.01 5.95 -27.01
C PHE A 765 -1.49 6.03 -27.34
N GLU A 766 -1.88 5.84 -28.61
CA GLU A 766 -3.29 5.80 -29.03
C GLU A 766 -4.12 4.73 -28.29
N SER A 767 -3.51 3.62 -27.90
CA SER A 767 -4.18 2.54 -27.17
C SER A 767 -4.23 2.76 -25.64
N PHE A 768 -3.59 3.81 -25.11
CA PHE A 768 -3.56 4.06 -23.66
C PHE A 768 -4.92 4.45 -23.08
N PRO A 769 -5.71 5.35 -23.70
CA PRO A 769 -7.05 5.69 -23.19
C PRO A 769 -7.96 4.47 -23.11
N GLU A 770 -7.97 3.62 -24.15
CA GLU A 770 -8.77 2.38 -24.17
C GLU A 770 -8.32 1.42 -23.05
N ALA A 771 -7.02 1.20 -22.90
CA ALA A 771 -6.47 0.34 -21.84
C ALA A 771 -6.79 0.90 -20.44
N PHE A 772 -6.71 2.22 -20.26
CA PHE A 772 -7.07 2.90 -19.03
C PHE A 772 -8.55 2.71 -18.68
N VAL A 773 -9.46 2.96 -19.62
CA VAL A 773 -10.91 2.82 -19.41
C VAL A 773 -11.33 1.37 -19.22
N LYS A 774 -10.61 0.42 -19.83
CA LYS A 774 -10.86 -1.01 -19.63
C LYS A 774 -10.46 -1.47 -18.23
N ASN A 775 -9.33 -1.00 -17.72
CA ASN A 775 -8.72 -1.58 -16.51
C ASN A 775 -8.97 -0.76 -15.24
N LEU A 776 -9.02 0.57 -15.34
CA LEU A 776 -9.03 1.48 -14.18
C LEU A 776 -10.37 2.22 -13.99
N VAL A 777 -11.24 2.26 -15.00
CA VAL A 777 -12.54 2.93 -14.89
C VAL A 777 -13.64 1.93 -14.55
N SER A 778 -14.40 2.22 -13.48
CA SER A 778 -15.49 1.36 -13.02
C SER A 778 -16.61 1.25 -14.07
N PRO A 779 -17.22 0.05 -14.25
CA PRO A 779 -18.38 -0.13 -15.13
C PRO A 779 -19.59 0.74 -14.77
N GLN A 780 -19.70 1.20 -13.52
CA GLN A 780 -20.80 2.08 -13.08
C GLN A 780 -20.67 3.49 -13.68
N THR A 781 -19.45 4.01 -13.85
CA THR A 781 -19.18 5.30 -14.50
C THR A 781 -19.54 5.26 -16.00
N LYS A 782 -19.44 4.08 -16.64
CA LYS A 782 -19.86 3.88 -18.05
C LYS A 782 -21.36 3.97 -18.27
N ARG A 783 -22.18 3.98 -17.21
CA ARG A 783 -23.66 4.06 -17.30
C ARG A 783 -24.20 5.48 -17.25
N ILE A 784 -23.38 6.50 -17.06
CA ILE A 784 -23.82 7.89 -17.19
C ILE A 784 -24.00 8.14 -18.69
N PRO A 785 -25.23 8.27 -19.21
CA PRO A 785 -25.45 8.48 -20.63
C PRO A 785 -25.09 9.94 -20.92
N ILE A 786 -24.01 10.16 -21.64
CA ILE A 786 -23.82 11.41 -22.37
C ILE A 786 -24.58 11.19 -23.69
N ASP A 787 -25.67 11.92 -23.90
CA ASP A 787 -26.59 11.80 -25.03
C ASP A 787 -25.87 11.48 -26.35
N SER A 788 -26.04 10.26 -26.86
CA SER A 788 -25.51 9.86 -28.17
C SER A 788 -26.60 9.19 -29.00
N GLN A 789 -27.37 10.01 -29.71
CA GLN A 789 -28.05 9.56 -30.92
C GLN A 789 -27.07 9.65 -32.10
N SER A 790 -27.06 8.58 -32.91
CA SER A 790 -26.50 8.46 -34.27
C SER A 790 -25.17 7.70 -34.44
N SER A 791 -25.10 7.05 -35.60
CA SER A 791 -24.24 5.95 -36.00
C SER A 791 -22.87 6.40 -36.55
N GLN A 792 -22.01 6.93 -35.68
CA GLN A 792 -20.57 7.13 -35.91
C GLN A 792 -19.75 6.62 -34.71
N THR A 793 -19.92 5.33 -34.39
CA THR A 793 -19.60 4.76 -33.07
C THR A 793 -18.13 4.56 -32.72
N SER A 794 -17.15 4.71 -33.63
CA SER A 794 -15.73 4.45 -33.30
C SER A 794 -14.95 5.70 -32.88
N GLN A 795 -15.10 6.83 -33.59
CA GLN A 795 -14.37 8.07 -33.26
C GLN A 795 -14.91 8.75 -31.99
N ASP A 796 -16.23 8.70 -31.77
CA ASP A 796 -16.85 9.26 -30.57
C ASP A 796 -16.46 8.48 -29.29
N ASN A 797 -16.28 7.17 -29.40
CA ASN A 797 -15.78 6.34 -28.30
C ASN A 797 -14.31 6.65 -27.97
N ASN A 798 -13.45 6.82 -28.98
CA ASN A 798 -12.04 7.17 -28.74
C ASN A 798 -11.90 8.56 -28.11
N LYS A 799 -12.77 9.52 -28.47
CA LYS A 799 -12.78 10.85 -27.88
C LYS A 799 -13.27 10.85 -26.43
N THR A 800 -14.31 10.07 -26.12
CA THR A 800 -14.79 9.93 -24.73
C THR A 800 -13.74 9.24 -23.84
N ASP A 801 -13.09 8.19 -24.34
CA ASP A 801 -12.00 7.52 -23.62
C ASP A 801 -10.80 8.46 -23.40
N ALA A 802 -10.41 9.23 -24.40
CA ALA A 802 -9.35 10.24 -24.30
C ALA A 802 -9.69 11.36 -23.30
N ALA A 803 -10.94 11.80 -23.27
CA ALA A 803 -11.41 12.81 -22.31
C ALA A 803 -11.35 12.29 -20.86
N LEU A 804 -11.65 11.01 -20.64
CA LEU A 804 -11.51 10.37 -19.33
C LEU A 804 -10.04 10.16 -18.92
N PHE A 805 -9.16 9.88 -19.88
CA PHE A 805 -7.73 9.64 -19.63
C PHE A 805 -6.92 10.93 -19.39
N SER A 806 -7.23 12.01 -20.11
CA SER A 806 -6.43 13.24 -20.12
C SER A 806 -6.17 13.86 -18.73
N PRO A 807 -7.13 13.92 -17.78
CA PRO A 807 -6.86 14.51 -16.46
C PRO A 807 -5.85 13.69 -15.68
N PHE A 808 -5.95 12.35 -15.73
CA PHE A 808 -5.03 11.45 -15.05
C PHE A 808 -3.62 11.53 -15.64
N TRP A 809 -3.51 11.51 -16.97
CA TRP A 809 -2.22 11.69 -17.64
C TRP A 809 -1.57 13.02 -17.24
N ASN A 810 -2.33 14.11 -17.26
CA ASN A 810 -1.82 15.43 -16.91
C ASN A 810 -1.39 15.54 -15.44
N GLU A 811 -2.10 14.89 -14.49
CA GLU A 811 -1.67 14.83 -13.09
C GLU A 811 -0.36 14.06 -12.92
N ILE A 812 -0.14 12.98 -13.69
CA ILE A 812 1.16 12.27 -13.70
C ILE A 812 2.27 13.21 -14.20
N ILE A 813 2.05 13.94 -15.28
CA ILE A 813 3.04 14.88 -15.82
C ILE A 813 3.29 16.03 -14.84
N LYS A 814 2.26 16.56 -14.17
CA LYS A 814 2.40 17.57 -13.12
C LYS A 814 3.19 17.06 -11.94
N SER A 815 2.93 15.84 -11.46
CA SER A 815 3.72 15.22 -10.39
C SER A 815 5.19 15.05 -10.79
N LEU A 816 5.48 14.62 -12.03
CA LEU A 816 6.86 14.58 -12.53
C LEU A 816 7.50 15.97 -12.59
N ARG A 817 6.70 17.01 -12.83
CA ARG A 817 7.17 18.40 -12.84
C ARG A 817 7.42 18.91 -11.41
N GLU A 818 6.55 18.62 -10.47
CA GLU A 818 6.67 18.99 -9.05
C GLU A 818 7.87 18.32 -8.38
N GLU A 819 8.22 17.10 -8.80
CA GLU A 819 9.43 16.39 -8.40
C GLU A 819 10.70 16.81 -9.20
N ASP A 820 10.60 17.85 -10.03
CA ASP A 820 11.69 18.40 -10.86
C ASP A 820 12.33 17.39 -11.85
N TYR A 821 11.59 16.37 -12.32
CA TYR A 821 12.10 15.43 -13.34
C TYR A 821 11.92 15.92 -14.78
N VAL A 822 10.97 16.82 -15.04
CA VAL A 822 10.69 17.39 -16.36
C VAL A 822 10.67 18.91 -16.31
N SER A 823 11.07 19.58 -17.39
CA SER A 823 11.00 21.03 -17.51
C SER A 823 9.57 21.53 -17.79
N ASN A 824 9.30 22.83 -17.60
CA ASN A 824 8.01 23.43 -18.00
C ASN A 824 7.70 23.23 -19.48
N ARG A 825 8.75 23.29 -20.33
CA ARG A 825 8.63 23.04 -21.77
C ARG A 825 8.26 21.59 -22.05
N GLU A 826 8.90 20.62 -21.39
CA GLU A 826 8.54 19.20 -21.54
C GLU A 826 7.13 18.91 -21.00
N MET A 827 6.73 19.56 -19.91
CA MET A 827 5.36 19.47 -19.40
C MET A 827 4.34 19.96 -20.44
N ASP A 828 4.56 21.13 -21.06
CA ASP A 828 3.69 21.65 -22.11
C ASP A 828 3.60 20.70 -23.32
N LEU A 829 4.69 20.00 -23.65
CA LEU A 829 4.74 19.05 -24.77
C LEU A 829 4.06 17.71 -24.44
N LEU A 830 4.23 17.22 -23.20
CA LEU A 830 3.67 15.95 -22.71
C LEU A 830 2.19 16.07 -22.35
N SER A 831 1.71 17.24 -21.96
CA SER A 831 0.32 17.44 -21.54
C SER A 831 -0.67 17.15 -22.67
N MET A 832 -1.76 16.48 -22.32
CA MET A 832 -2.86 16.16 -23.23
C MET A 832 -4.00 17.18 -23.02
N PRO A 833 -4.57 17.77 -24.08
CA PRO A 833 -5.77 18.59 -23.94
C PRO A 833 -6.92 17.80 -23.32
N SER A 834 -7.86 18.51 -22.68
CA SER A 834 -8.98 17.87 -21.97
C SER A 834 -9.90 17.04 -22.88
N ASN A 835 -9.85 17.26 -24.20
CA ASN A 835 -10.69 16.59 -25.21
C ASN A 835 -12.21 16.75 -24.97
N THR A 836 -12.63 17.62 -24.04
CA THR A 836 -14.03 18.00 -23.79
C THR A 836 -14.48 19.18 -24.65
N GLY A 837 -13.54 19.81 -25.36
CA GLY A 837 -13.79 20.98 -26.21
C GLY A 837 -14.57 20.69 -27.49
N SER A 838 -14.84 21.76 -28.23
CA SER A 838 -15.75 21.77 -29.38
C SER A 838 -15.21 21.08 -30.64
N LEU A 839 -13.91 20.78 -30.70
CA LEU A 839 -13.29 20.09 -31.85
C LEU A 839 -13.75 18.63 -31.89
N ARG A 840 -14.19 18.11 -33.04
CA ARG A 840 -14.71 16.73 -33.18
C ARG A 840 -13.64 15.63 -33.21
N LEU A 841 -12.37 15.98 -33.02
CA LEU A 841 -11.24 15.06 -33.09
C LEU A 841 -10.54 14.93 -31.73
N VAL A 842 -9.77 13.84 -31.58
CA VAL A 842 -8.90 13.63 -30.42
C VAL A 842 -7.63 14.45 -30.60
N GLN A 843 -7.40 15.38 -29.67
CA GLN A 843 -6.15 16.14 -29.60
C GLN A 843 -5.13 15.36 -28.78
N TRP A 844 -4.11 14.86 -29.47
CA TRP A 844 -3.01 14.11 -28.87
C TRP A 844 -1.94 15.05 -28.28
N PRO A 845 -1.14 14.63 -27.29
CA PRO A 845 -0.03 15.44 -26.79
C PRO A 845 0.92 15.95 -27.89
N LEU A 846 1.45 17.16 -27.73
CA LEU A 846 2.28 17.80 -28.76
C LEU A 846 3.54 16.99 -29.08
N PHE A 847 4.14 16.33 -28.09
CA PHE A 847 5.35 15.54 -28.31
C PHE A 847 5.18 14.44 -29.38
N LEU A 848 3.96 13.93 -29.61
CA LEU A 848 3.68 12.96 -30.69
C LEU A 848 3.53 13.62 -32.06
N LEU A 849 3.09 14.89 -32.08
CA LEU A 849 2.76 15.66 -33.27
C LEU A 849 3.91 16.58 -33.74
N CYS A 850 4.89 16.86 -32.88
CA CYS A 850 6.02 17.74 -33.17
C CYS A 850 6.74 17.34 -34.46
N SER A 851 7.12 18.33 -35.26
CA SER A 851 7.78 18.18 -36.58
C SER A 851 6.97 17.46 -37.67
N LYS A 852 5.80 16.86 -37.37
CA LYS A 852 4.99 16.13 -38.36
C LYS A 852 4.37 17.04 -39.41
N ILE A 853 3.97 18.25 -39.03
CA ILE A 853 3.45 19.25 -39.98
C ILE A 853 4.54 19.66 -40.99
N LEU A 854 5.77 19.88 -40.52
CA LEU A 854 6.88 20.24 -41.40
C LEU A 854 7.16 19.12 -42.41
N LEU A 855 7.16 17.87 -41.95
CA LEU A 855 7.28 16.69 -42.84
C LEU A 855 6.12 16.58 -43.82
N ALA A 856 4.89 16.85 -43.39
CA ALA A 856 3.71 16.84 -44.26
C ALA A 856 3.79 17.93 -45.34
N ILE A 857 4.37 19.10 -45.01
CA ILE A 857 4.63 20.17 -45.98
C ILE A 857 5.69 19.74 -46.99
N ASP A 858 6.79 19.13 -46.56
CA ASP A 858 7.82 18.63 -47.47
C ASP A 858 7.22 17.61 -48.46
N LEU A 859 6.38 16.69 -47.97
CA LEU A 859 5.62 15.75 -48.82
C LEU A 859 4.67 16.45 -49.78
N ALA A 860 4.04 17.56 -49.37
CA ALA A 860 3.15 18.35 -50.22
C ALA A 860 3.92 19.16 -51.29
N LEU A 861 5.12 19.64 -50.98
CA LEU A 861 6.00 20.35 -51.92
C LEU A 861 6.52 19.43 -53.04
N ASP A 862 6.82 18.18 -52.68
CA ASP A 862 7.28 17.13 -53.60
C ASP A 862 6.12 16.43 -54.35
N CYS A 863 4.87 16.77 -54.02
CA CYS A 863 3.70 16.13 -54.61
C CYS A 863 3.48 16.57 -56.06
N LYS A 864 3.59 15.60 -56.98
CA LYS A 864 3.19 15.75 -58.39
C LYS A 864 1.96 14.92 -58.75
N ASP A 865 1.46 14.13 -57.79
CA ASP A 865 0.41 13.14 -57.95
C ASP A 865 -0.96 13.68 -57.48
N THR A 866 -1.98 12.83 -57.44
CA THR A 866 -3.36 13.21 -57.07
C THR A 866 -3.53 13.48 -55.56
N GLN A 867 -4.61 14.16 -55.17
CA GLN A 867 -4.95 14.41 -53.75
C GLN A 867 -4.98 13.10 -52.93
N GLY A 868 -5.52 12.02 -53.50
CA GLY A 868 -5.60 10.72 -52.83
C GLY A 868 -4.22 10.12 -52.53
N ASP A 869 -3.28 10.26 -53.46
CA ASP A 869 -1.90 9.77 -53.28
C ASP A 869 -1.15 10.56 -52.21
N LEU A 870 -1.37 11.88 -52.15
CA LEU A 870 -0.80 12.72 -51.09
C LEU A 870 -1.37 12.33 -49.71
N TRP A 871 -2.69 12.17 -49.61
CA TRP A 871 -3.33 11.80 -48.35
C TRP A 871 -2.92 10.40 -47.90
N THR A 872 -2.81 9.42 -48.80
CA THR A 872 -2.32 8.08 -48.44
C THR A 872 -0.87 8.07 -47.96
N ARG A 873 0.00 8.94 -48.50
CA ARG A 873 1.36 9.15 -47.97
C ARG A 873 1.34 9.77 -46.57
N ILE A 874 0.45 10.72 -46.34
CA ILE A 874 0.26 11.35 -45.02
C ILE A 874 -0.25 10.31 -44.00
N CYS A 875 -1.24 9.49 -44.39
CA CYS A 875 -1.82 8.45 -43.52
C CYS A 875 -0.89 7.27 -43.22
N ARG A 876 0.32 7.19 -43.81
CA ARG A 876 1.32 6.19 -43.38
C ARG A 876 1.80 6.41 -41.95
N ASP A 877 1.69 7.64 -41.46
CA ASP A 877 1.96 8.01 -40.08
C ASP A 877 0.67 8.61 -39.48
N GLU A 878 0.00 7.85 -38.62
CA GLU A 878 -1.29 8.22 -38.03
C GLU A 878 -1.19 9.57 -37.29
N TYR A 879 -0.09 9.83 -36.58
CA TYR A 879 0.14 11.11 -35.89
C TYR A 879 0.37 12.27 -36.85
N MET A 880 0.88 12.02 -38.05
CA MET A 880 1.01 13.05 -39.08
C MET A 880 -0.35 13.43 -39.66
N ALA A 881 -1.24 12.45 -39.89
CA ALA A 881 -2.62 12.72 -40.28
C ALA A 881 -3.36 13.51 -39.18
N TYR A 882 -3.24 13.11 -37.91
CA TYR A 882 -3.83 13.83 -36.78
C TYR A 882 -3.28 15.26 -36.66
N ALA A 883 -1.98 15.48 -36.84
CA ALA A 883 -1.38 16.82 -36.79
C ALA A 883 -1.91 17.75 -37.90
N VAL A 884 -2.09 17.23 -39.11
CA VAL A 884 -2.65 17.99 -40.25
C VAL A 884 -4.12 18.34 -40.00
N GLN A 885 -4.93 17.37 -39.56
CA GLN A 885 -6.33 17.60 -39.22
C GLN A 885 -6.49 18.61 -38.08
N GLU A 886 -5.74 18.43 -36.99
CA GLU A 886 -5.79 19.33 -35.84
C GLU A 886 -5.37 20.75 -36.24
N CYS A 887 -4.32 20.91 -37.05
CA CYS A 887 -3.89 22.20 -37.55
C CYS A 887 -5.00 22.90 -38.34
N TYR A 888 -5.64 22.20 -39.28
CA TYR A 888 -6.70 22.75 -40.12
C TYR A 888 -7.89 23.29 -39.30
N TYR A 889 -8.42 22.48 -38.38
CA TYR A 889 -9.57 22.86 -37.54
C TYR A 889 -9.20 23.87 -36.45
N SER A 890 -7.97 23.84 -35.94
CA SER A 890 -7.50 24.84 -34.97
C SER A 890 -7.36 26.22 -35.63
N ILE A 891 -6.81 26.29 -36.85
CA ILE A 891 -6.75 27.54 -37.63
C ILE A 891 -8.17 28.05 -37.88
N GLU A 892 -9.11 27.17 -38.25
CA GLU A 892 -10.51 27.55 -38.50
C GLU A 892 -11.12 28.23 -37.27
N LYS A 893 -11.05 27.56 -36.11
CA LYS A 893 -11.63 28.03 -34.86
C LYS A 893 -10.97 29.33 -34.37
N ILE A 894 -9.64 29.41 -34.47
CA ILE A 894 -8.89 30.62 -34.10
C ILE A 894 -9.29 31.78 -35.01
N LEU A 895 -9.32 31.58 -36.33
CA LEU A 895 -9.72 32.63 -37.26
C LEU A 895 -11.14 33.12 -36.98
N TYR A 896 -12.12 32.23 -36.79
CA TYR A 896 -13.48 32.63 -36.42
C TYR A 896 -13.57 33.43 -35.11
N SER A 897 -12.66 33.20 -34.16
CA SER A 897 -12.62 33.93 -32.89
C SER A 897 -11.93 35.30 -32.97
N LEU A 898 -11.13 35.55 -34.02
CA LEU A 898 -10.33 36.76 -34.17
C LEU A 898 -11.02 37.85 -35.00
N VAL A 899 -11.94 37.46 -35.89
CA VAL A 899 -12.50 38.38 -36.90
C VAL A 899 -14.03 38.45 -36.85
N ASP A 900 -14.53 39.67 -36.94
CA ASP A 900 -15.96 40.00 -36.95
C ASP A 900 -16.42 40.59 -38.29
N GLY A 901 -17.74 40.52 -38.53
CA GLY A 901 -18.40 41.14 -39.69
C GLY A 901 -17.86 40.67 -41.04
N GLU A 902 -17.26 41.59 -41.80
CA GLU A 902 -16.70 41.34 -43.14
C GLU A 902 -15.54 40.32 -43.11
N GLY A 903 -14.72 40.31 -42.06
CA GLY A 903 -13.62 39.35 -41.91
C GLY A 903 -14.12 37.91 -41.69
N ARG A 904 -15.25 37.75 -40.97
CA ARG A 904 -15.86 36.44 -40.71
C ARG A 904 -16.43 35.82 -41.99
N LEU A 905 -17.04 36.64 -42.85
CA LEU A 905 -17.54 36.23 -44.17
C LEU A 905 -16.43 35.72 -45.09
N TRP A 906 -15.22 36.29 -44.98
CA TRP A 906 -14.04 35.79 -45.70
C TRP A 906 -13.62 34.40 -45.22
N VAL A 907 -13.52 34.19 -43.89
CA VAL A 907 -13.17 32.88 -43.31
C VAL A 907 -14.18 31.82 -43.73
N GLU A 908 -15.48 32.10 -43.60
CA GLU A 908 -16.56 31.17 -43.96
C GLU A 908 -16.48 30.77 -45.44
N ARG A 909 -16.23 31.74 -46.32
CA ARG A 909 -16.13 31.47 -47.76
C ARG A 909 -14.94 30.58 -48.09
N ILE A 910 -13.75 30.90 -47.58
CA ILE A 910 -12.54 30.11 -47.85
C ILE A 910 -12.70 28.67 -47.35
N TYR A 911 -13.14 28.50 -46.11
CA TYR A 911 -13.30 27.16 -45.55
C TYR A 911 -14.36 26.36 -46.30
N ARG A 912 -15.42 27.00 -46.79
CA ARG A 912 -16.43 26.35 -47.62
C ARG A 912 -15.86 25.88 -48.97
N GLU A 913 -15.14 26.73 -49.70
CA GLU A 913 -14.55 26.34 -50.99
C GLU A 913 -13.46 25.25 -50.82
N VAL A 914 -12.67 25.34 -49.75
CA VAL A 914 -11.67 24.31 -49.40
C VAL A 914 -12.37 22.99 -49.05
N ASN A 915 -13.41 23.00 -48.22
CA ASN A 915 -14.16 21.79 -47.86
C ASN A 915 -14.86 21.16 -49.06
N SER A 916 -15.47 21.95 -49.95
CA SER A 916 -16.03 21.44 -51.21
C SER A 916 -14.96 20.79 -52.08
N SER A 917 -13.78 21.43 -52.20
CA SER A 917 -12.65 20.88 -52.96
C SER A 917 -12.11 19.58 -52.36
N ILE A 918 -12.10 19.45 -51.03
CA ILE A 918 -11.74 18.20 -50.34
C ILE A 918 -12.73 17.08 -50.70
N MET A 919 -14.03 17.38 -50.71
CA MET A 919 -15.09 16.41 -51.06
C MET A 919 -15.06 15.99 -52.53
N GLU A 920 -14.72 16.91 -53.42
CA GLU A 920 -14.64 16.69 -54.88
C GLU A 920 -13.30 16.06 -55.32
N GLY A 921 -12.30 15.98 -54.42
CA GLY A 921 -10.97 15.43 -54.73
C GLY A 921 -10.09 16.36 -55.56
N SER A 922 -10.42 17.66 -55.62
CA SER A 922 -9.80 18.67 -56.49
C SER A 922 -8.83 19.61 -55.76
N LEU A 923 -8.45 19.32 -54.51
CA LEU A 923 -7.66 20.22 -53.66
C LEU A 923 -6.33 20.69 -54.28
N VAL A 924 -5.64 19.82 -55.02
CA VAL A 924 -4.35 20.13 -55.69
C VAL A 924 -4.53 21.08 -56.88
N ILE A 925 -5.75 21.19 -57.41
CA ILE A 925 -6.13 22.12 -58.48
C ILE A 925 -6.57 23.45 -57.87
N THR A 926 -7.31 23.41 -56.77
CA THR A 926 -7.81 24.57 -56.03
C THR A 926 -6.70 25.35 -55.31
N LEU A 927 -5.70 24.65 -54.74
CA LEU A 927 -4.65 25.24 -53.91
C LEU A 927 -3.24 25.06 -54.49
N SER A 928 -2.46 26.14 -54.47
CA SER A 928 -1.03 26.12 -54.78
C SER A 928 -0.23 25.62 -53.58
N LEU A 929 0.00 24.30 -53.51
CA LEU A 929 0.73 23.64 -52.41
C LEU A 929 2.14 24.22 -52.17
N LYS A 930 2.78 24.76 -53.22
CA LYS A 930 4.10 25.42 -53.14
C LYS A 930 4.12 26.66 -52.24
N LYS A 931 2.95 27.26 -51.98
CA LYS A 931 2.80 28.48 -51.17
C LYS A 931 2.38 28.21 -49.73
N LEU A 932 2.11 26.94 -49.36
CA LEU A 932 1.81 26.53 -47.98
C LEU A 932 2.89 26.96 -46.95
N PRO A 933 4.21 26.85 -47.22
CA PRO A 933 5.22 27.32 -46.26
C PRO A 933 5.09 28.81 -45.95
N VAL A 934 4.70 29.62 -46.94
CA VAL A 934 4.52 31.06 -46.78
C VAL A 934 3.31 31.35 -45.89
N VAL A 935 2.18 30.67 -46.13
CA VAL A 935 0.97 30.77 -45.29
C VAL A 935 1.29 30.42 -43.84
N LEU A 936 1.97 29.30 -43.63
CA LEU A 936 2.35 28.83 -42.29
C LEU A 936 3.24 29.84 -41.56
N SER A 937 4.19 30.47 -42.29
CA SER A 937 5.08 31.48 -41.71
C SER A 937 4.32 32.74 -41.25
N ARG A 938 3.33 33.20 -42.03
CA ARG A 938 2.47 34.35 -41.65
C ARG A 938 1.56 34.01 -40.49
N PHE A 939 1.01 32.80 -40.47
CA PHE A 939 0.19 32.32 -39.35
C PHE A 939 1.00 32.13 -38.06
N THR A 940 2.24 31.67 -38.17
CA THR A 940 3.17 31.55 -37.03
C THR A 940 3.51 32.91 -36.43
N ALA A 941 3.68 33.94 -37.28
CA ALA A 941 3.87 35.32 -36.83
C ALA A 941 2.63 35.86 -36.10
N LEU A 942 1.42 35.59 -36.63
CA LEU A 942 0.16 35.98 -36.00
C LEU A 942 -0.03 35.32 -34.62
N THR A 943 0.12 34.00 -34.53
CA THR A 943 -0.02 33.26 -33.26
C THR A 943 1.04 33.67 -32.22
N GLY A 944 2.27 33.96 -32.65
CA GLY A 944 3.33 34.46 -31.76
C GLY A 944 3.02 35.81 -31.11
N LEU A 945 2.21 36.66 -31.77
CA LEU A 945 1.71 37.91 -31.19
C LEU A 945 0.56 37.66 -30.21
N LEU A 946 -0.35 36.73 -30.54
CA LEU A 946 -1.56 36.42 -29.76
C LEU A 946 -1.31 35.68 -28.43
N ILE A 947 -0.14 35.06 -28.25
CA ILE A 947 0.26 34.42 -26.98
C ILE A 947 0.49 35.46 -25.86
N ARG A 948 0.86 36.69 -26.24
CA ARG A 948 1.19 37.75 -25.27
C ARG A 948 -0.09 38.45 -24.78
N ASN A 949 0.02 39.14 -23.66
CA ASN A 949 -1.10 39.95 -23.16
C ASN A 949 -1.37 41.15 -24.10
N GLU A 950 -2.64 41.55 -24.21
CA GLU A 950 -3.07 42.63 -25.11
C GLU A 950 -2.39 43.95 -24.75
N THR A 951 -1.69 44.53 -25.73
CA THR A 951 -1.19 45.91 -25.67
C THR A 951 -1.61 46.63 -26.96
N PRO A 952 -1.80 47.96 -26.94
CA PRO A 952 -2.22 48.71 -28.12
C PRO A 952 -1.22 48.64 -29.29
N GLU A 953 0.04 48.29 -29.03
CA GLU A 953 1.05 48.05 -30.07
C GLU A 953 0.90 46.64 -30.69
N LEU A 954 0.68 45.63 -29.85
CA LEU A 954 0.47 44.25 -30.29
C LEU A 954 -0.86 44.09 -31.04
N SER A 955 -1.91 44.82 -30.69
CA SER A 955 -3.19 44.78 -31.41
C SER A 955 -3.07 45.34 -32.83
N LYS A 956 -2.32 46.44 -33.01
CA LYS A 956 -1.97 46.95 -34.36
C LYS A 956 -1.08 45.98 -35.12
N GLY A 957 -0.11 45.35 -34.44
CA GLY A 957 0.73 44.30 -35.01
C GLY A 957 -0.07 43.07 -35.47
N ALA A 958 -1.04 42.63 -34.66
CA ALA A 958 -1.91 41.50 -34.97
C ALA A 958 -2.87 41.82 -36.14
N ALA A 959 -3.45 43.03 -36.18
CA ALA A 959 -4.24 43.50 -37.31
C ALA A 959 -3.45 43.49 -38.63
N LYS A 960 -2.21 43.98 -38.59
CA LYS A 960 -1.30 43.91 -39.74
C LYS A 960 -0.97 42.47 -40.13
N ALA A 961 -0.62 41.61 -39.16
CA ALA A 961 -0.31 40.22 -39.43
C ALA A 961 -1.51 39.43 -39.99
N MET A 962 -2.74 39.78 -39.56
CA MET A 962 -3.98 39.22 -40.09
C MET A 962 -4.25 39.67 -41.53
N TYR A 963 -3.97 40.94 -41.85
CA TYR A 963 -4.03 41.44 -43.22
C TYR A 963 -2.99 40.78 -44.13
N ASP A 964 -1.75 40.64 -43.66
CA ASP A 964 -0.68 39.94 -44.38
C ASP A 964 -1.05 38.47 -44.63
N LEU A 965 -1.71 37.81 -43.68
CA LEU A 965 -2.23 36.46 -43.84
C LEU A 965 -3.34 36.42 -44.90
N TYR A 966 -4.28 37.36 -44.87
CA TYR A 966 -5.35 37.49 -45.86
C TYR A 966 -4.80 37.64 -47.28
N GLU A 967 -3.78 38.47 -47.49
CA GLU A 967 -3.16 38.63 -48.81
C GLU A 967 -2.55 37.32 -49.31
N VAL A 968 -1.74 36.65 -48.49
CA VAL A 968 -1.06 35.42 -48.89
C VAL A 968 -2.07 34.30 -49.16
N VAL A 969 -3.08 34.15 -48.30
CA VAL A 969 -4.10 33.11 -48.49
C VAL A 969 -4.96 33.39 -49.73
N THR A 970 -5.32 34.64 -49.99
CA THR A 970 -6.25 34.97 -51.08
C THR A 970 -5.55 35.08 -52.44
N HIS A 971 -4.32 35.61 -52.48
CA HIS A 971 -3.61 35.90 -53.74
C HIS A 971 -2.50 34.91 -54.09
N ASP A 972 -1.90 34.23 -53.11
CA ASP A 972 -0.82 33.26 -53.34
C ASP A 972 -1.26 31.81 -53.20
N LEU A 973 -2.15 31.48 -52.25
CA LEU A 973 -2.56 30.09 -51.98
C LEU A 973 -3.64 29.58 -52.95
N LEU A 974 -4.62 30.41 -53.32
CA LEU A 974 -5.72 30.02 -54.21
C LEU A 974 -5.30 30.03 -55.69
N SER A 975 -5.91 29.17 -56.49
CA SER A 975 -5.74 29.16 -57.95
C SER A 975 -6.30 30.44 -58.60
N SER A 976 -5.87 30.74 -59.83
CA SER A 976 -6.27 31.95 -60.58
C SER A 976 -7.79 32.11 -60.68
N ASP A 977 -8.50 31.00 -60.88
CA ASP A 977 -9.93 30.99 -61.17
C ASP A 977 -10.77 31.34 -59.93
N LEU A 978 -10.34 30.86 -58.75
CA LEU A 978 -10.97 31.19 -57.47
C LEU A 978 -10.58 32.58 -56.98
N ARG A 979 -9.36 33.01 -57.26
CA ARG A 979 -8.89 34.37 -56.96
C ARG A 979 -9.74 35.41 -57.66
N GLU A 980 -10.04 35.24 -58.95
CA GLU A 980 -10.90 36.16 -59.70
C GLU A 980 -12.33 36.23 -59.15
N GLN A 981 -12.88 35.10 -58.66
CA GLN A 981 -14.19 35.05 -58.02
C GLN A 981 -14.23 35.75 -56.65
N LEU A 982 -13.14 35.71 -55.89
CA LEU A 982 -13.01 36.40 -54.61
C LEU A 982 -12.73 37.89 -54.78
N ASP A 983 -11.92 38.27 -55.77
CA ASP A 983 -11.59 39.67 -56.09
C ASP A 983 -12.80 40.44 -56.65
N THR A 984 -13.76 39.76 -57.28
CA THR A 984 -15.03 40.35 -57.76
C THR A 984 -16.12 40.45 -56.69
N TRP A 985 -15.84 40.02 -55.45
CA TRP A 985 -16.83 40.09 -54.38
C TRP A 985 -16.92 41.52 -53.81
N ASN A 986 -17.94 42.26 -54.27
CA ASN A 986 -18.17 43.68 -53.98
C ASN A 986 -18.09 44.07 -52.50
N ILE A 987 -18.36 43.15 -51.57
CA ILE A 987 -18.35 43.43 -50.12
C ILE A 987 -16.92 43.46 -49.58
N LEU A 988 -16.11 42.43 -49.86
CA LEU A 988 -14.72 42.36 -49.41
C LEU A 988 -13.81 43.33 -50.16
N ALA A 989 -14.00 43.49 -51.47
CA ALA A 989 -13.23 44.41 -52.28
C ALA A 989 -13.43 45.87 -51.84
N ARG A 990 -14.67 46.25 -51.48
CA ARG A 990 -14.98 47.57 -50.91
C ARG A 990 -14.36 47.76 -49.52
N ALA A 991 -14.48 46.76 -48.65
CA ALA A 991 -13.88 46.77 -47.30
C ALA A 991 -12.35 46.91 -47.32
N ARG A 992 -11.69 46.25 -48.27
CA ARG A 992 -10.24 46.34 -48.52
C ARG A 992 -9.83 47.74 -48.99
N ASN A 993 -10.52 48.26 -50.02
CA ASN A 993 -10.20 49.57 -50.60
C ASN A 993 -10.44 50.73 -49.62
N GLU A 994 -11.36 50.58 -48.67
CA GLU A 994 -11.63 51.55 -47.62
C GLU A 994 -10.77 51.36 -46.36
N GLY A 995 -9.87 50.37 -46.34
CA GLY A 995 -9.00 50.07 -45.19
C GLY A 995 -9.74 49.60 -43.94
N ARG A 996 -11.00 49.15 -44.08
CA ARG A 996 -11.85 48.70 -42.97
C ARG A 996 -11.59 47.24 -42.60
N LEU A 997 -11.11 46.44 -43.55
CA LEU A 997 -10.83 45.01 -43.38
C LEU A 997 -9.72 44.77 -42.34
N PHE A 998 -10.03 44.03 -41.27
CA PHE A 998 -9.15 43.74 -40.12
C PHE A 998 -8.59 44.96 -39.37
N SER A 999 -9.24 46.13 -39.48
CA SER A 999 -8.88 47.34 -38.73
C SER A 999 -8.98 47.16 -37.21
N ARG A 1000 -9.81 46.21 -36.76
CA ARG A 1000 -9.95 45.77 -35.37
C ARG A 1000 -9.98 44.24 -35.34
N VAL A 1001 -9.07 43.64 -34.58
CA VAL A 1001 -9.02 42.19 -34.33
C VAL A 1001 -9.48 41.94 -32.91
N GLU A 1002 -10.37 40.96 -32.71
CA GLU A 1002 -10.79 40.55 -31.38
C GLU A 1002 -9.66 39.75 -30.71
N TRP A 1003 -9.22 40.18 -29.53
CA TRP A 1003 -8.21 39.43 -28.78
C TRP A 1003 -8.86 38.20 -28.13
N PRO A 1004 -8.24 37.01 -28.17
CA PRO A 1004 -8.81 35.82 -27.56
C PRO A 1004 -8.94 36.01 -26.05
N ARG A 1005 -10.18 36.13 -25.55
CA ARG A 1005 -10.50 36.26 -24.12
C ARG A 1005 -10.84 34.92 -23.49
N ASP A 1006 -11.43 34.02 -24.28
CA ASP A 1006 -11.78 32.67 -23.85
C ASP A 1006 -10.50 31.87 -23.52
N PRO A 1007 -10.39 31.28 -22.31
CA PRO A 1007 -9.28 30.41 -21.95
C PRO A 1007 -9.07 29.26 -22.94
N GLU A 1008 -10.13 28.68 -23.52
CA GLU A 1008 -10.01 27.57 -24.48
C GLU A 1008 -9.27 28.03 -25.74
N ILE A 1009 -9.63 29.22 -26.27
CA ILE A 1009 -9.00 29.78 -27.46
C ILE A 1009 -7.56 30.20 -27.17
N LYS A 1010 -7.26 30.78 -26.00
CA LYS A 1010 -5.88 31.11 -25.61
C LYS A 1010 -4.99 29.86 -25.56
N GLU A 1011 -5.49 28.77 -24.99
CA GLU A 1011 -4.78 27.50 -24.94
C GLU A 1011 -4.57 26.93 -26.35
N GLN A 1012 -5.59 26.99 -27.20
CA GLN A 1012 -5.50 26.58 -28.61
C GLN A 1012 -4.46 27.40 -29.40
N VAL A 1013 -4.41 28.72 -29.20
CA VAL A 1013 -3.40 29.60 -29.83
C VAL A 1013 -1.99 29.22 -29.37
N LYS A 1014 -1.77 29.04 -28.06
CA LYS A 1014 -0.47 28.60 -27.50
C LYS A 1014 -0.08 27.24 -28.08
N ARG A 1015 -1.01 26.29 -28.10
CA ARG A 1015 -0.81 24.92 -28.57
C ARG A 1015 -0.48 24.87 -30.06
N LEU A 1016 -1.24 25.58 -30.89
CA LEU A 1016 -1.00 25.65 -32.33
C LEU A 1016 0.34 26.30 -32.65
N HIS A 1017 0.71 27.37 -31.93
CA HIS A 1017 2.03 27.97 -32.09
C HIS A 1017 3.16 26.97 -31.78
N LEU A 1018 3.05 26.20 -30.70
CA LEU A 1018 4.02 25.15 -30.38
C LEU A 1018 4.06 24.05 -31.45
N LEU A 1019 2.90 23.63 -31.95
CA LEU A 1019 2.79 22.64 -33.02
C LEU A 1019 3.51 23.08 -34.32
N LEU A 1020 3.47 24.37 -34.64
CA LEU A 1020 4.11 24.96 -35.83
C LEU A 1020 5.61 25.28 -35.64
N THR A 1021 6.05 25.57 -34.42
CA THR A 1021 7.40 26.08 -34.14
C THR A 1021 8.36 25.03 -33.58
N VAL A 1022 7.88 24.02 -32.86
CA VAL A 1022 8.72 23.04 -32.18
C VAL A 1022 9.23 22.01 -33.19
N LYS A 1023 10.56 21.99 -33.35
CA LYS A 1023 11.30 21.07 -34.23
C LYS A 1023 11.96 19.91 -33.49
N ASP A 1024 11.75 19.81 -32.18
CA ASP A 1024 12.38 18.78 -31.37
C ASP A 1024 11.86 17.39 -31.77
N SER A 1025 12.77 16.41 -31.85
CA SER A 1025 12.39 15.02 -32.09
C SER A 1025 11.67 14.47 -30.87
N ALA A 1026 10.44 13.98 -31.09
CA ALA A 1026 9.62 13.26 -30.13
C ALA A 1026 10.42 12.22 -29.32
N ALA A 1027 11.37 11.54 -29.97
CA ALA A 1027 12.14 10.43 -29.41
C ALA A 1027 12.93 10.75 -28.13
N ASN A 1028 13.20 12.03 -27.85
CA ASN A 1028 14.03 12.44 -26.72
C ASN A 1028 13.25 13.00 -25.52
N ILE A 1029 11.92 13.06 -25.58
CA ILE A 1029 11.08 13.68 -24.54
C ILE A 1029 10.36 12.59 -23.73
N PRO A 1030 10.43 12.60 -22.37
CA PRO A 1030 11.26 13.47 -21.53
C PRO A 1030 12.74 13.08 -21.59
N LYS A 1031 13.68 14.00 -21.36
CA LYS A 1031 15.13 13.69 -21.37
C LYS A 1031 15.59 12.90 -20.15
N ASN A 1032 14.94 13.10 -19.01
CA ASN A 1032 15.32 12.50 -17.74
C ASN A 1032 15.04 10.97 -17.74
N LEU A 1033 16.04 10.18 -17.33
CA LEU A 1033 15.95 8.72 -17.28
C LEU A 1033 14.92 8.21 -16.26
N GLU A 1034 14.75 8.91 -15.14
CA GLU A 1034 13.78 8.54 -14.10
C GLU A 1034 12.34 8.83 -14.55
N ALA A 1035 12.12 9.97 -15.21
CA ALA A 1035 10.83 10.26 -15.85
C ALA A 1035 10.48 9.21 -16.90
N ARG A 1036 11.44 8.84 -17.77
CA ARG A 1036 11.26 7.74 -18.75
C ARG A 1036 10.89 6.43 -18.05
N ARG A 1037 11.64 6.03 -17.03
CA ARG A 1037 11.39 4.80 -16.28
C ARG A 1037 9.99 4.77 -15.66
N ARG A 1038 9.55 5.87 -15.05
CA ARG A 1038 8.21 5.97 -14.42
C ARG A 1038 7.09 5.92 -15.45
N LEU A 1039 7.23 6.63 -16.56
CA LEU A 1039 6.25 6.60 -17.66
C LEU A 1039 6.21 5.22 -18.33
N GLU A 1040 7.36 4.60 -18.59
CA GLU A 1040 7.45 3.22 -19.11
C GLU A 1040 6.80 2.22 -18.14
N PHE A 1041 7.04 2.36 -16.84
CA PHE A 1041 6.43 1.50 -15.83
C PHE A 1041 4.91 1.66 -15.78
N PHE A 1042 4.42 2.91 -15.72
CA PHE A 1042 2.99 3.22 -15.71
C PHE A 1042 2.31 2.67 -16.96
N THR A 1043 2.84 2.97 -18.14
CA THR A 1043 2.25 2.53 -19.41
C THR A 1043 2.28 1.02 -19.55
N ASN A 1044 3.38 0.36 -19.20
CA ASN A 1044 3.46 -1.10 -19.17
C ASN A 1044 2.44 -1.71 -18.20
N SER A 1045 2.19 -1.08 -17.05
CA SER A 1045 1.17 -1.56 -16.10
C SER A 1045 -0.24 -1.55 -16.67
N LEU A 1046 -0.58 -0.57 -17.52
CA LEU A 1046 -1.90 -0.47 -18.16
C LEU A 1046 -2.22 -1.67 -19.08
N PHE A 1047 -1.21 -2.37 -19.61
CA PHE A 1047 -1.41 -3.54 -20.47
C PHE A 1047 -1.30 -4.87 -19.75
N MET A 1048 -0.99 -4.85 -18.45
CA MET A 1048 -1.03 -6.05 -17.62
C MET A 1048 -2.47 -6.46 -17.31
N ASP A 1049 -2.65 -7.76 -17.04
CA ASP A 1049 -3.92 -8.27 -16.53
C ASP A 1049 -4.15 -7.74 -15.11
N MET A 1050 -5.06 -6.76 -14.97
CA MET A 1050 -5.49 -6.19 -13.69
C MET A 1050 -6.93 -6.63 -13.36
N PRO A 1051 -7.26 -6.82 -12.06
CA PRO A 1051 -8.65 -7.03 -11.66
C PRO A 1051 -9.49 -5.77 -11.96
N PRO A 1052 -10.80 -5.92 -12.24
CA PRO A 1052 -11.64 -4.78 -12.56
C PRO A 1052 -11.71 -3.80 -11.39
N ALA A 1053 -11.55 -2.51 -11.69
CA ALA A 1053 -11.64 -1.44 -10.70
C ALA A 1053 -13.05 -1.37 -10.09
N LYS A 1054 -13.12 -1.50 -8.77
CA LYS A 1054 -14.33 -1.25 -7.99
C LYS A 1054 -14.46 0.23 -7.66
N PRO A 1055 -15.68 0.75 -7.45
CA PRO A 1055 -15.87 2.09 -6.88
C PRO A 1055 -15.10 2.26 -5.56
N VAL A 1056 -14.68 3.49 -5.26
CA VAL A 1056 -13.97 3.81 -4.00
C VAL A 1056 -14.78 3.40 -2.77
N SER A 1057 -16.11 3.50 -2.83
CA SER A 1057 -17.03 3.05 -1.77
C SER A 1057 -16.99 1.54 -1.50
N GLU A 1058 -16.62 0.74 -2.50
CA GLU A 1058 -16.50 -0.72 -2.41
C GLU A 1058 -15.04 -1.18 -2.19
N MET A 1059 -14.11 -0.23 -1.99
CA MET A 1059 -12.71 -0.54 -1.79
C MET A 1059 -12.53 -1.33 -0.48
N MET A 1060 -11.67 -2.35 -0.52
CA MET A 1060 -11.29 -3.07 0.68
C MET A 1060 -10.58 -2.12 1.65
N PRO A 1061 -10.90 -2.16 2.95
CA PRO A 1061 -10.24 -1.31 3.91
C PRO A 1061 -8.79 -1.78 4.02
N PHE A 1062 -7.86 -0.85 3.80
CA PHE A 1062 -6.43 -1.10 3.97
C PHE A 1062 -5.93 -0.25 5.13
N CYS A 1063 -5.47 -0.92 6.18
CA CYS A 1063 -4.78 -0.25 7.27
C CYS A 1063 -3.30 -0.17 6.92
N VAL A 1064 -2.80 1.03 6.67
CA VAL A 1064 -1.35 1.27 6.64
C VAL A 1064 -0.91 1.43 8.09
N PHE A 1065 0.08 0.65 8.54
CA PHE A 1065 0.86 1.08 9.70
C PHE A 1065 1.55 2.37 9.28
N THR A 1066 1.01 3.52 9.70
CA THR A 1066 1.67 4.81 9.50
C THR A 1066 3.05 4.66 10.15
N PRO A 1067 4.16 4.70 9.39
CA PRO A 1067 5.47 4.67 10.01
C PRO A 1067 5.54 5.88 10.93
N TYR A 1068 5.82 5.62 12.21
CA TYR A 1068 5.92 6.61 13.28
C TYR A 1068 7.22 7.44 13.15
N TYR A 1069 7.63 7.75 11.92
CA TYR A 1069 8.81 8.54 11.62
C TYR A 1069 8.34 9.83 10.94
N SER A 1070 8.51 10.94 11.64
CA SER A 1070 8.38 12.31 11.16
C SER A 1070 9.50 12.67 10.17
N GLU A 1071 9.85 11.75 9.26
CA GLU A 1071 10.81 12.01 8.20
C GLU A 1071 10.11 12.79 7.09
N THR A 1072 10.61 13.98 6.80
CA THR A 1072 10.12 14.81 5.69
C THR A 1072 10.58 14.17 4.39
N VAL A 1073 9.73 13.34 3.77
CA VAL A 1073 10.06 12.60 2.54
C VAL A 1073 9.97 13.48 1.29
N LEU A 1074 9.24 14.60 1.37
CA LEU A 1074 9.04 15.57 0.29
C LEU A 1074 9.32 16.99 0.82
N TYR A 1075 10.19 17.73 0.15
CA TYR A 1075 10.39 19.16 0.40
C TYR A 1075 9.54 19.96 -0.58
N SER A 1076 8.69 20.86 -0.08
CA SER A 1076 8.07 21.83 -0.97
C SER A 1076 9.11 22.82 -1.49
N SER A 1077 8.84 23.47 -2.62
CA SER A 1077 9.68 24.57 -3.14
C SER A 1077 9.93 25.66 -2.07
N SER A 1078 8.99 25.85 -1.15
CA SER A 1078 9.17 26.76 -0.01
C SER A 1078 10.18 26.22 1.00
N ASP A 1079 10.11 24.93 1.37
CA ASP A 1079 11.04 24.31 2.33
C ASP A 1079 12.48 24.27 1.80
N LEU A 1080 12.65 24.14 0.48
CA LEU A 1080 13.98 24.22 -0.16
C LEU A 1080 14.58 25.62 -0.07
N ARG A 1081 13.76 26.67 -0.18
CA ARG A 1081 14.22 28.07 -0.21
C ARG A 1081 14.24 28.71 1.17
N VAL A 1082 13.57 28.12 2.16
CA VAL A 1082 13.61 28.56 3.55
C VAL A 1082 15.03 28.43 4.06
N GLU A 1083 15.59 29.56 4.47
CA GLU A 1083 16.88 29.63 5.14
C GLU A 1083 16.75 29.06 6.56
N ASN A 1084 17.68 28.16 6.92
CA ASN A 1084 17.83 27.61 8.27
C ASN A 1084 18.35 28.68 9.25
N GLU A 1085 18.53 28.33 10.53
CA GLU A 1085 18.99 29.25 11.60
C GLU A 1085 20.29 30.01 11.24
N ASP A 1086 21.11 29.46 10.35
CA ASP A 1086 22.38 30.06 9.87
C ASP A 1086 22.24 30.94 8.61
N GLY A 1087 21.02 31.21 8.13
CA GLY A 1087 20.78 32.01 6.91
C GLY A 1087 21.05 31.26 5.60
N ILE A 1088 21.20 29.94 5.66
CA ILE A 1088 21.51 29.07 4.52
C ILE A 1088 20.27 28.26 4.17
N SER A 1089 19.80 28.36 2.92
CA SER A 1089 18.68 27.54 2.44
C SER A 1089 19.13 26.13 2.07
N THR A 1090 18.24 25.15 2.22
CA THR A 1090 18.49 23.77 1.78
C THR A 1090 18.84 23.72 0.29
N LEU A 1091 18.25 24.60 -0.52
CA LEU A 1091 18.58 24.80 -1.92
C LEU A 1091 20.03 25.26 -2.11
N PHE A 1092 20.50 26.25 -1.34
CA PHE A 1092 21.90 26.69 -1.39
C PHE A 1092 22.87 25.56 -1.03
N TYR A 1093 22.52 24.74 -0.04
CA TYR A 1093 23.32 23.59 0.37
C TYR A 1093 23.39 22.53 -0.74
N LEU A 1094 22.25 22.20 -1.35
CA LEU A 1094 22.17 21.28 -2.49
C LEU A 1094 22.94 21.81 -3.70
N GLN A 1095 22.86 23.12 -3.99
CA GLN A 1095 23.62 23.79 -5.04
C GLN A 1095 25.14 23.71 -4.82
N LYS A 1096 25.61 23.78 -3.56
CA LYS A 1096 27.03 23.70 -3.23
C LYS A 1096 27.58 22.28 -3.24
N ILE A 1097 26.78 21.29 -2.88
CA ILE A 1097 27.22 19.88 -2.80
C ILE A 1097 27.09 19.17 -4.15
N PHE A 1098 26.09 19.54 -4.97
CA PHE A 1098 25.83 18.92 -6.27
C PHE A 1098 25.89 19.94 -7.41
N PRO A 1099 27.08 20.49 -7.74
CA PRO A 1099 27.25 21.51 -8.79
C PRO A 1099 26.80 21.03 -10.19
N ALA A 1100 26.70 19.73 -10.45
CA ALA A 1100 26.17 19.20 -11.72
C ALA A 1100 24.66 19.49 -11.94
N VAL A 1101 23.91 19.75 -10.86
CA VAL A 1101 22.47 20.08 -10.90
C VAL A 1101 22.23 21.52 -11.39
N GLU A 1102 23.27 22.36 -11.39
CA GLU A 1102 23.24 23.76 -11.83
C GLU A 1102 22.79 23.89 -13.30
N THR A 1103 23.18 22.95 -14.16
CA THR A 1103 22.78 22.92 -15.59
C THR A 1103 21.29 22.68 -15.80
N PHE A 1104 20.60 22.04 -14.84
CA PHE A 1104 19.17 21.71 -14.94
C PHE A 1104 18.27 22.79 -14.33
N LEU A 1105 18.74 23.52 -13.31
CA LEU A 1105 17.95 24.54 -12.61
C LEU A 1105 18.08 25.95 -13.20
N LEU A 1106 19.21 26.31 -13.83
CA LEU A 1106 19.49 27.71 -14.23
C LEU A 1106 19.24 28.04 -15.71
N VAL A 1107 19.19 27.05 -16.61
CA VAL A 1107 19.18 27.35 -18.06
C VAL A 1107 17.80 27.69 -18.62
N ASP A 1108 16.70 27.22 -18.01
CA ASP A 1108 15.35 27.34 -18.62
C ASP A 1108 14.38 28.31 -17.91
N LEU A 1109 14.79 29.02 -16.85
CA LEU A 1109 13.88 29.86 -16.04
C LEU A 1109 14.15 31.38 -16.07
N LEU A 1110 15.15 31.86 -16.82
CA LEU A 1110 15.52 33.29 -16.84
C LEU A 1110 15.63 33.92 -18.24
N PRO A 1111 14.83 33.49 -19.23
CA PRO A 1111 14.21 34.52 -20.06
C PRO A 1111 12.78 34.12 -20.46
N LEU A 1112 11.81 34.73 -19.78
CA LEU A 1112 10.63 35.40 -20.36
C LEU A 1112 9.74 35.77 -19.18
N GLY A 1113 9.93 36.99 -18.67
CA GLY A 1113 8.98 37.58 -17.75
C GLY A 1113 7.64 37.76 -18.45
N PHE A 1114 6.57 37.24 -17.85
CA PHE A 1114 5.27 37.86 -17.66
C PHE A 1114 4.47 37.07 -16.63
#